data_AF-A0A843C483-F1
#
_entry.id   AF-A0A843C483-F1
#
_cell.length_a   1.000
_cell.length_b   1.000
_cell.length_c   1.000
_cell.angle_alpha   90.00
_cell.angle_beta   90.00
_cell.angle_gamma   90.00
#
_symmetry.space_group_name_H-M   'P 1'
#
loop_
_entity.id
_entity.type
_entity.pdbx_description
1 polymer ?
#
loop_
_entity_poly.entity_id
_entity_poly.type
_entity_poly.pdbx_seq_one_letter_code
_entity_poly.pdbx_strand_id
1 'polypeptide(L)'
;MLKSNFTFRGKTRVLVIFFIFALLLLATPMKSSAIRSINTGALSTEITNSSFTFDTNPDPFTDTLLPSSAFPFPDTRVVRVAIYDEPNATAPTYDGSSGDNNNNITNLVDILSVNPRIDITVLNAVDISNRVLTTANFDVFAMVDNNPREFIFDMVMDFWLAGGGLITFDGPASFLAYSGILPPESVGNDGYLGYWSFSSDGFNITARHPVAKAYDLETSIPADGGYGYCSWDWSVLSGSAIASDITPIAHGVSDANEITILAFDPTDRGGKVVTIGFDLDHEEIPALDQLIRDSVDWLAPRPKGRIAFDLSHHPRLSIDAWDQNSLWPDYYYGMRDYLVSNGYTLDKLYPAAVGDNFTVERLEPYDMLIINTPDFNYTVGDQVAIETYIANGGSLLAMGDRPDGVWFSKQNEITSTLLAPFGLSIHPTYGVISTTTFNDFILHPTTENTAAGIELSVYGYVNITGPAYPIWHDGSMNIVVAGSEFGEGRVILTSDINWLQSSGGNLDQDDNKQYLLNVANWLTSARANVLIYTDWTVAPSFYRTPLALALNDLGVKYYLTAGFSSPYFDYWNLSLNLYPWDLVIVDNPNYYGLDAFFDEIIEYIDSGGHLLMSFFDVDASSANPLWAKLGFEHNVDFTNEPPVYIWDVGHDIFNQPVNYNANNFTVGTAYLDDGDRLTVFPNATALAGFSPTEQAGDAIIVLRNDEQTLFNSYLIDEFTSDIDDSTYTDSFELWKNEIAFMLRPKLEFNPIFPDPITVGNNRQFTIEIPNFGLSDATLGLIEIVIPGGLGSTSDDLLQPFSVMKGDASLVTWNVQVDAVGNYTLTFTAIYQGFIGTIYGTGNFDVHITVSKGFVFPQYLWYIIGGALGALLIIIIIVAVVRKRKSRIATR
;
A
#
# COMPACT_ATOMS: atom_id res chain seq x y z
N MET A 1 -20.46 52.63 -57.13
CA MET A 1 -20.54 54.09 -56.85
C MET A 1 -19.18 54.58 -56.37
N LEU A 2 -18.90 55.88 -56.52
CA LEU A 2 -17.64 56.60 -56.25
C LEU A 2 -16.57 56.53 -57.35
N LYS A 3 -16.79 57.36 -58.40
CA LYS A 3 -15.72 57.97 -59.19
C LYS A 3 -14.92 58.92 -58.29
N SER A 4 -13.64 58.68 -58.08
CA SER A 4 -12.71 59.71 -57.59
C SER A 4 -11.67 60.05 -58.67
N ASN A 5 -11.68 61.31 -59.09
CA ASN A 5 -10.78 61.85 -60.10
C ASN A 5 -9.40 62.12 -59.48
N PHE A 6 -8.44 61.20 -59.66
CA PHE A 6 -7.04 61.46 -59.36
C PHE A 6 -6.40 62.31 -60.46
N THR A 7 -6.06 63.56 -60.13
CA THR A 7 -5.39 64.51 -61.03
C THR A 7 -3.92 64.13 -61.28
N PHE A 8 -3.42 64.53 -62.46
CA PHE A 8 -2.13 64.09 -63.03
C PHE A 8 -0.89 64.38 -62.15
N ARG A 9 -0.96 65.32 -61.20
CA ARG A 9 0.13 65.61 -60.24
C ARG A 9 0.29 64.56 -59.14
N GLY A 10 -0.73 63.74 -58.86
CA GLY A 10 -0.63 62.64 -57.87
C GLY A 10 0.17 61.43 -58.37
N LYS A 11 0.22 61.20 -59.69
CA LYS A 11 0.86 60.00 -60.27
C LYS A 11 2.39 60.09 -60.33
N THR A 12 2.95 61.29 -60.44
CA THR A 12 4.41 61.50 -60.44
C THR A 12 5.01 61.37 -59.05
N ARG A 13 4.27 61.78 -57.99
CA ARG A 13 4.71 61.59 -56.59
C ARG A 13 4.73 60.12 -56.18
N VAL A 14 3.74 59.33 -56.61
CA VAL A 14 3.72 57.88 -56.36
C VAL A 14 4.87 57.17 -57.07
N LEU A 15 5.19 57.54 -58.32
CA LEU A 15 6.31 56.92 -59.04
C LEU A 15 7.67 57.26 -58.42
N VAL A 16 7.86 58.50 -57.94
CA VAL A 16 9.08 58.92 -57.26
C VAL A 16 9.21 58.25 -55.88
N ILE A 17 8.11 58.09 -55.15
CA ILE A 17 8.09 57.34 -53.87
C ILE A 17 8.45 55.87 -54.10
N PHE A 18 7.91 55.21 -55.14
CA PHE A 18 8.28 53.84 -55.48
C PHE A 18 9.74 53.71 -55.95
N PHE A 19 10.27 54.70 -56.68
CA PHE A 19 11.67 54.69 -57.12
C PHE A 19 12.64 54.92 -55.95
N ILE A 20 12.28 55.78 -54.99
CA ILE A 20 13.04 56.00 -53.75
C ILE A 20 12.97 54.76 -52.84
N PHE A 21 11.82 54.09 -52.73
CA PHE A 21 11.67 52.84 -51.99
C PHE A 21 12.53 51.71 -52.60
N ALA A 22 12.57 51.61 -53.93
CA ALA A 22 13.42 50.65 -54.63
C ALA A 22 14.92 50.93 -54.45
N LEU A 23 15.32 52.21 -54.39
CA LEU A 23 16.71 52.62 -54.10
C LEU A 23 17.11 52.37 -52.64
N LEU A 24 16.18 52.57 -51.68
CA LEU A 24 16.39 52.27 -50.26
C LEU A 24 16.51 50.75 -49.99
N LEU A 25 15.76 49.93 -50.73
CA LEU A 25 15.87 48.46 -50.71
C LEU A 25 17.17 47.93 -51.32
N LEU A 26 17.82 48.70 -52.21
CA LEU A 26 19.12 48.35 -52.81
C LEU A 26 20.33 48.86 -52.01
N ALA A 27 20.17 49.88 -51.17
CA ALA A 27 21.27 50.58 -50.50
C ALA A 27 21.40 50.30 -48.98
N THR A 28 20.48 49.53 -48.38
CA THR A 28 20.58 49.16 -46.95
C THR A 28 21.21 47.77 -46.81
N PRO A 29 22.39 47.62 -46.17
CA PRO A 29 22.83 46.30 -45.77
C PRO A 29 21.88 45.81 -44.67
N MET A 30 21.03 44.82 -44.98
CA MET A 30 20.26 44.13 -43.95
C MET A 30 21.23 43.43 -43.00
N LYS A 31 21.61 44.09 -41.90
CA LYS A 31 22.01 43.40 -40.68
C LYS A 31 20.73 42.89 -40.03
N SER A 32 20.24 41.74 -40.48
CA SER A 32 19.35 40.91 -39.68
C SER A 32 19.85 39.47 -39.74
N SER A 33 20.26 38.98 -38.58
CA SER A 33 20.73 37.63 -38.28
C SER A 33 19.59 36.59 -38.25
N ALA A 34 18.55 36.77 -39.06
CA ALA A 34 17.47 35.79 -39.18
C ALA A 34 17.72 34.91 -40.42
N ILE A 35 18.64 33.96 -40.29
CA ILE A 35 18.78 32.86 -41.25
C ILE A 35 17.55 31.96 -41.07
N ARG A 36 16.56 32.05 -41.97
CA ARG A 36 15.53 31.01 -42.10
C ARG A 36 16.06 29.92 -43.02
N SER A 37 16.24 28.71 -42.48
CA SER A 37 16.42 27.50 -43.30
C SER A 37 15.15 27.26 -44.12
N ILE A 38 15.32 26.77 -45.35
CA ILE A 38 14.22 26.27 -46.18
C ILE A 38 14.39 24.75 -46.21
N ASN A 39 13.50 24.03 -45.53
CA ASN A 39 13.45 22.56 -45.56
C ASN A 39 12.90 22.09 -46.90
N THR A 40 13.65 21.24 -47.60
CA THR A 40 13.18 20.46 -48.75
C THR A 40 13.42 18.99 -48.46
N GLY A 41 12.38 18.31 -47.97
CA GLY A 41 12.36 16.90 -47.60
C GLY A 41 11.79 16.73 -46.19
N ALA A 42 10.66 16.04 -46.07
CA ALA A 42 10.17 15.59 -44.78
C ALA A 42 11.21 14.61 -44.22
N LEU A 43 11.92 15.02 -43.19
CA LEU A 43 12.70 14.13 -42.35
C LEU A 43 11.71 13.57 -41.33
N SER A 44 11.63 12.24 -41.23
CA SER A 44 10.79 11.56 -40.27
C SER A 44 11.67 10.90 -39.22
N THR A 45 11.37 11.13 -37.95
CA THR A 45 11.68 10.20 -36.87
C THR A 45 10.65 9.08 -36.96
N GLU A 46 11.09 7.85 -37.15
CA GLU A 46 10.22 6.67 -37.12
C GLU A 46 10.62 5.86 -35.89
N ILE A 47 9.68 5.66 -34.97
CA ILE A 47 9.85 4.78 -33.82
C ILE A 47 9.41 3.40 -34.30
N THR A 48 10.26 2.39 -34.20
CA THR A 48 9.86 1.00 -34.47
C THR A 48 10.30 0.13 -33.31
N ASN A 49 9.38 -0.71 -32.82
CA ASN A 49 9.50 -1.55 -31.62
C ASN A 49 9.69 -0.75 -30.32
N SER A 50 8.58 -0.34 -29.74
CA SER A 50 8.45 0.05 -28.33
C SER A 50 7.81 -1.11 -27.56
N SER A 51 8.56 -2.19 -27.34
CA SER A 51 8.10 -3.28 -26.48
C SER A 51 8.83 -3.17 -25.15
N PHE A 52 8.20 -2.50 -24.19
CA PHE A 52 8.51 -2.75 -22.79
C PHE A 52 7.86 -4.08 -22.43
N THR A 53 8.67 -5.06 -22.04
CA THR A 53 8.23 -6.36 -21.53
C THR A 53 8.81 -6.51 -20.14
N PHE A 54 7.96 -6.75 -19.15
CA PHE A 54 8.41 -7.24 -17.85
C PHE A 54 9.19 -8.55 -18.11
N ASP A 55 10.51 -8.53 -17.95
CA ASP A 55 11.38 -9.68 -18.22
C ASP A 55 11.83 -10.29 -16.89
N THR A 56 11.66 -11.61 -16.78
CA THR A 56 11.94 -12.42 -15.59
C THR A 56 13.42 -12.78 -15.46
N ASN A 57 14.25 -12.47 -16.46
CA ASN A 57 15.70 -12.63 -16.41
C ASN A 57 16.37 -11.54 -17.26
N PRO A 58 16.87 -10.43 -16.67
CA PRO A 58 17.78 -9.57 -17.42
C PRO A 58 19.04 -10.40 -17.72
N ASP A 59 19.17 -10.87 -18.96
CA ASP A 59 20.41 -11.44 -19.50
C ASP A 59 21.53 -10.45 -19.10
N PRO A 60 22.61 -10.89 -18.42
CA PRO A 60 23.56 -9.98 -17.79
C PRO A 60 24.09 -9.01 -18.84
N PHE A 61 23.65 -7.77 -18.71
CA PHE A 61 24.18 -6.63 -19.43
C PHE A 61 25.70 -6.74 -19.43
N THR A 62 26.29 -6.78 -20.62
CA THR A 62 27.71 -7.00 -20.79
C THR A 62 28.51 -5.91 -20.05
N ASP A 63 29.06 -6.30 -18.91
CA ASP A 63 30.29 -5.87 -18.24
C ASP A 63 30.44 -4.43 -17.69
N THR A 64 29.40 -3.59 -17.62
CA THR A 64 29.53 -2.28 -16.92
C THR A 64 28.34 -1.76 -16.10
N LEU A 65 27.24 -2.49 -15.97
CA LEU A 65 26.10 -2.03 -15.15
C LEU A 65 26.16 -2.63 -13.75
N LEU A 66 25.84 -1.80 -12.76
CA LEU A 66 25.86 -2.09 -11.34
C LEU A 66 25.26 -3.48 -11.04
N PRO A 67 25.89 -4.31 -10.19
CA PRO A 67 25.36 -5.63 -9.85
C PRO A 67 23.95 -5.49 -9.27
N SER A 68 23.09 -6.51 -9.39
CA SER A 68 21.76 -6.54 -8.75
C SER A 68 21.82 -6.18 -7.25
N SER A 69 22.97 -6.44 -6.60
CA SER A 69 23.29 -6.03 -5.23
C SER A 69 23.46 -4.51 -5.00
N ALA A 70 23.41 -3.69 -6.04
CA ALA A 70 23.53 -2.23 -5.97
C ALA A 70 22.16 -1.51 -5.97
N PHE A 71 21.07 -2.26 -6.12
CA PHE A 71 19.72 -1.74 -5.92
C PHE A 71 19.30 -2.03 -4.48
N PRO A 72 19.08 -1.00 -3.65
CA PRO A 72 19.02 -1.18 -2.20
C PRO A 72 17.66 -1.63 -1.67
N PHE A 73 16.65 -1.95 -2.47
CA PHE A 73 15.38 -2.43 -1.90
C PHE A 73 14.70 -3.46 -2.78
N PRO A 74 14.25 -4.55 -2.19
CA PRO A 74 13.54 -5.56 -2.92
C PRO A 74 12.06 -5.61 -2.55
N ASP A 75 11.35 -6.37 -3.37
CA ASP A 75 9.95 -6.80 -3.45
C ASP A 75 9.19 -7.14 -2.13
N THR A 76 9.65 -6.81 -0.92
CA THR A 76 8.88 -7.03 0.33
C THR A 76 9.28 -6.01 1.38
N ARG A 77 8.40 -5.80 2.35
CA ARG A 77 8.61 -4.91 3.49
C ARG A 77 9.83 -5.35 4.33
N VAL A 78 10.61 -4.38 4.82
CA VAL A 78 11.68 -4.62 5.81
C VAL A 78 11.07 -5.08 7.14
N VAL A 79 11.57 -6.18 7.69
CA VAL A 79 11.17 -6.74 8.98
C VAL A 79 12.16 -6.27 10.05
N ARG A 80 11.67 -5.65 11.12
CA ARG A 80 12.50 -5.10 12.20
C ARG A 80 12.51 -6.04 13.39
N VAL A 81 13.67 -6.55 13.77
CA VAL A 81 13.83 -7.57 14.80
C VAL A 81 14.61 -7.02 15.97
N ALA A 82 14.02 -7.08 17.16
CA ALA A 82 14.72 -6.87 18.42
C ALA A 82 15.22 -8.22 18.95
N ILE A 83 16.52 -8.35 19.22
CA ILE A 83 17.11 -9.53 19.86
C ILE A 83 17.45 -9.19 21.30
N TYR A 84 16.93 -9.99 22.24
CA TYR A 84 17.20 -9.82 23.65
C TYR A 84 18.61 -10.30 24.00
N ASP A 85 19.47 -9.40 24.51
CA ASP A 85 20.82 -9.70 24.97
C ASP A 85 20.96 -9.44 26.46
N GLU A 86 20.68 -10.47 27.24
CA GLU A 86 20.96 -10.47 28.67
C GLU A 86 21.58 -11.82 29.06
N PRO A 87 22.79 -11.84 29.65
CA PRO A 87 23.49 -13.08 29.97
C PRO A 87 22.77 -14.04 30.91
N ASN A 88 21.67 -13.61 31.55
CA ASN A 88 20.82 -14.41 32.44
C ASN A 88 21.54 -15.36 33.42
N ALA A 89 22.70 -14.92 33.93
CA ALA A 89 23.55 -15.67 34.88
C ALA A 89 22.84 -16.13 36.16
N THR A 90 21.67 -15.55 36.46
CA THR A 90 20.69 -16.08 37.41
C THR A 90 19.35 -16.10 36.68
N ALA A 91 18.67 -17.24 36.66
CA ALA A 91 17.33 -17.35 36.10
C ALA A 91 16.33 -16.46 36.86
N PRO A 92 15.31 -15.90 36.20
CA PRO A 92 14.22 -15.23 36.88
C PRO A 92 13.51 -16.14 37.89
N THR A 93 12.92 -15.55 38.92
CA THR A 93 12.23 -16.29 40.00
C THR A 93 11.01 -17.10 39.54
N TYR A 94 10.47 -16.80 38.36
CA TYR A 94 9.38 -17.55 37.76
C TYR A 94 9.85 -18.80 37.01
N ASP A 95 11.13 -18.92 36.66
CA ASP A 95 11.68 -20.08 35.94
C ASP A 95 12.08 -21.18 36.94
N GLY A 96 11.33 -22.28 36.95
CA GLY A 96 11.54 -23.45 37.77
C GLY A 96 12.21 -24.63 37.05
N SER A 97 12.59 -24.48 35.78
CA SER A 97 13.05 -25.57 34.91
C SER A 97 14.45 -26.08 35.20
N SER A 98 15.25 -25.32 35.96
CA SER A 98 16.66 -25.62 36.32
C SER A 98 17.64 -25.79 35.14
N GLY A 99 17.24 -25.36 33.94
CA GLY A 99 18.10 -25.32 32.75
C GLY A 99 19.20 -24.25 32.84
N ASP A 100 20.29 -24.46 32.10
CA ASP A 100 21.36 -23.47 31.94
C ASP A 100 21.00 -22.55 30.76
N ASN A 101 20.93 -21.23 30.98
CA ASN A 101 20.72 -20.23 29.92
C ASN A 101 22.08 -19.87 29.28
N ASN A 102 22.21 -19.91 27.95
CA ASN A 102 23.46 -19.53 27.28
C ASN A 102 23.46 -18.15 26.57
N ASN A 103 22.30 -17.62 26.19
CA ASN A 103 22.18 -16.32 25.49
C ASN A 103 23.07 -16.21 24.22
N ASN A 104 23.15 -17.24 23.37
CA ASN A 104 23.96 -17.20 22.14
C ASN A 104 23.31 -16.39 21.00
N ILE A 105 23.20 -15.08 21.23
CA ILE A 105 22.64 -14.13 20.26
C ILE A 105 23.49 -13.97 18.99
N THR A 106 24.78 -14.32 19.04
CA THR A 106 25.71 -14.10 17.91
C THR A 106 25.31 -14.96 16.73
N ASN A 107 24.98 -16.23 17.00
CA ASN A 107 24.52 -17.16 15.97
C ASN A 107 23.20 -16.67 15.32
N LEU A 108 22.23 -16.19 16.12
CA LEU A 108 21.00 -15.64 15.57
C LEU A 108 21.25 -14.41 14.69
N VAL A 109 22.13 -13.49 15.12
CA VAL A 109 22.51 -12.32 14.31
C VAL A 109 23.11 -12.77 12.98
N ASP A 110 24.01 -13.76 12.98
CA ASP A 110 24.63 -14.27 11.75
C ASP A 110 23.59 -14.90 10.79
N ILE A 111 22.65 -15.70 11.32
CA ILE A 111 21.56 -16.33 10.54
C ILE A 111 20.65 -15.30 9.89
N LEU A 112 20.30 -14.23 10.62
CA LEU A 112 19.37 -13.21 10.15
C LEU A 112 20.03 -12.18 9.23
N SER A 113 21.29 -11.81 9.49
CA SER A 113 22.02 -10.77 8.74
C SER A 113 22.31 -11.11 7.27
N VAL A 114 22.17 -12.38 6.88
CA VAL A 114 22.28 -12.77 5.46
C VAL A 114 21.14 -12.21 4.61
N ASN A 115 20.00 -11.88 5.23
CA ASN A 115 18.87 -11.26 4.56
C ASN A 115 18.88 -9.74 4.83
N PRO A 116 19.23 -8.90 3.84
CA PRO A 116 19.26 -7.45 4.02
C PRO A 116 17.88 -6.83 4.30
N ARG A 117 16.79 -7.61 4.22
CA ARG A 117 15.43 -7.18 4.56
C ARG A 117 15.09 -7.36 6.05
N ILE A 118 15.99 -7.96 6.84
CA ILE A 118 15.81 -8.11 8.28
C ILE A 118 16.73 -7.09 8.96
N ASP A 119 16.13 -6.04 9.51
CA ASP A 119 16.84 -5.02 10.29
C ASP A 119 16.92 -5.47 11.74
N ILE A 120 18.13 -5.60 12.27
CA ILE A 120 18.39 -6.23 13.57
C ILE A 120 18.86 -5.18 14.56
N THR A 121 18.19 -5.10 15.70
CA THR A 121 18.63 -4.30 16.85
C THR A 121 18.77 -5.20 18.07
N VAL A 122 19.92 -5.14 18.72
CA VAL A 122 20.15 -5.85 19.99
C VAL A 122 19.71 -4.96 21.15
N LEU A 123 18.87 -5.48 22.04
CA LEU A 123 18.34 -4.79 23.21
C LEU A 123 18.72 -5.51 24.49
N ASN A 124 19.17 -4.77 25.50
CA ASN A 124 19.31 -5.30 26.87
C ASN A 124 18.08 -4.94 27.74
N ALA A 125 18.06 -5.39 28.99
CA ALA A 125 16.93 -5.11 29.89
C ALA A 125 16.77 -3.62 30.22
N VAL A 126 17.84 -2.82 30.17
CA VAL A 126 17.76 -1.36 30.36
C VAL A 126 17.05 -0.70 29.19
N ASP A 127 17.36 -1.09 27.96
CA ASP A 127 16.70 -0.56 26.75
C ASP A 127 15.20 -0.84 26.79
N ILE A 128 14.82 -2.09 27.13
CA ILE A 128 13.42 -2.49 27.27
C ILE A 128 12.76 -1.72 28.44
N SER A 129 13.46 -1.54 29.56
CA SER A 129 12.96 -0.73 30.69
C SER A 129 12.70 0.74 30.33
N ASN A 130 13.42 1.25 29.35
CA ASN A 130 13.24 2.59 28.78
C ASN A 130 12.16 2.65 27.70
N ARG A 131 11.32 1.60 27.57
CA ARG A 131 10.17 1.53 26.65
C ARG A 131 10.55 1.60 25.17
N VAL A 132 11.73 1.09 24.81
CA VAL A 132 12.19 1.02 23.41
C VAL A 132 11.45 -0.07 22.63
N LEU A 133 11.07 -1.17 23.28
CA LEU A 133 10.37 -2.30 22.66
C LEU A 133 8.88 -1.97 22.45
N THR A 134 8.52 -1.58 21.22
CA THR A 134 7.14 -1.29 20.79
C THR A 134 6.92 -1.79 19.37
N THR A 135 5.67 -1.99 18.94
CA THR A 135 5.36 -2.43 17.56
C THR A 135 5.70 -1.35 16.52
N ALA A 136 5.71 -0.08 16.93
CA ALA A 136 6.21 1.04 16.14
C ALA A 136 7.70 0.94 15.82
N ASN A 137 8.53 0.36 16.68
CA ASN A 137 9.97 0.23 16.46
C ASN A 137 10.36 -1.14 15.91
N PHE A 138 9.67 -2.20 16.34
CA PHE A 138 10.00 -3.59 16.00
C PHE A 138 8.77 -4.36 15.56
N ASP A 139 8.98 -5.36 14.72
CA ASP A 139 7.95 -6.30 14.27
C ASP A 139 8.05 -7.62 15.05
N VAL A 140 9.28 -8.05 15.37
CA VAL A 140 9.55 -9.32 16.08
C VAL A 140 10.50 -9.09 17.26
N PHE A 141 10.25 -9.77 18.38
CA PHE A 141 11.16 -9.86 19.52
C PHE A 141 11.67 -11.30 19.70
N ALA A 142 12.98 -11.47 19.71
CA ALA A 142 13.66 -12.76 19.80
C ALA A 142 14.28 -12.99 21.18
N MET A 143 13.99 -14.15 21.77
CA MET A 143 14.58 -14.62 23.01
C MET A 143 15.38 -15.89 22.73
N VAL A 144 16.70 -15.80 22.85
CA VAL A 144 17.65 -16.87 22.54
C VAL A 144 18.12 -17.51 23.83
N ASP A 145 17.46 -18.59 24.24
CA ASP A 145 17.73 -19.31 25.48
C ASP A 145 17.97 -18.38 26.68
N ASN A 146 17.09 -17.38 26.81
CA ASN A 146 17.17 -16.35 27.81
C ASN A 146 15.77 -15.81 28.19
N ASN A 147 15.44 -15.87 29.48
CA ASN A 147 14.15 -15.41 30.01
C ASN A 147 14.15 -13.91 30.37
N PRO A 148 13.10 -13.12 30.03
CA PRO A 148 13.02 -11.71 30.42
C PRO A 148 13.15 -11.49 31.94
N ARG A 149 13.91 -10.47 32.37
CA ARG A 149 13.98 -10.10 33.80
C ARG A 149 12.60 -9.71 34.34
N GLU A 150 12.35 -9.93 35.63
CA GLU A 150 11.04 -9.66 36.25
C GLU A 150 10.59 -8.20 36.10
N PHE A 151 11.54 -7.25 36.10
CA PHE A 151 11.21 -5.83 35.99
C PHE A 151 10.91 -5.35 34.56
N ILE A 152 11.14 -6.19 33.54
CA ILE A 152 10.76 -5.93 32.14
C ILE A 152 9.63 -6.86 31.66
N PHE A 153 9.14 -7.75 32.52
CA PHE A 153 8.12 -8.74 32.17
C PHE A 153 6.90 -8.08 31.49
N ASP A 154 6.34 -7.06 32.14
CA ASP A 154 5.17 -6.34 31.64
C ASP A 154 5.43 -5.59 30.32
N MET A 155 6.68 -5.23 30.02
CA MET A 155 7.05 -4.55 28.78
C MET A 155 7.11 -5.51 27.59
N VAL A 156 7.56 -6.75 27.82
CA VAL A 156 7.49 -7.80 26.81
C VAL A 156 6.03 -8.19 26.57
N MET A 157 5.22 -8.23 27.63
CA MET A 157 3.76 -8.41 27.52
C MET A 157 3.09 -7.27 26.76
N ASP A 158 3.43 -6.00 27.04
CA ASP A 158 2.92 -4.83 26.31
C ASP A 158 3.21 -4.98 24.80
N PHE A 159 4.42 -5.39 24.42
CA PHE A 159 4.80 -5.58 23.00
C PHE A 159 4.00 -6.70 22.33
N TRP A 160 3.89 -7.87 22.99
CA TRP A 160 3.13 -9.00 22.43
C TRP A 160 1.64 -8.68 22.34
N LEU A 161 1.03 -8.15 23.41
CA LEU A 161 -0.39 -7.78 23.44
C LEU A 161 -0.72 -6.65 22.45
N ALA A 162 0.25 -5.80 22.12
CA ALA A 162 0.13 -4.79 21.07
C ALA A 162 0.08 -5.38 19.65
N GLY A 163 0.34 -6.69 19.47
CA GLY A 163 0.38 -7.37 18.18
C GLY A 163 1.80 -7.71 17.68
N GLY A 164 2.84 -7.48 18.47
CA GLY A 164 4.23 -7.83 18.12
C GLY A 164 4.48 -9.34 18.14
N GLY A 165 5.27 -9.83 17.18
CA GLY A 165 5.59 -11.26 17.07
C GLY A 165 6.70 -11.71 18.02
N LEU A 166 6.61 -12.92 18.57
CA LEU A 166 7.65 -13.51 19.42
C LEU A 166 8.30 -14.73 18.75
N ILE A 167 9.63 -14.79 18.76
CA ILE A 167 10.38 -16.02 18.46
C ILE A 167 11.18 -16.43 19.68
N THR A 168 11.06 -17.68 20.08
CA THR A 168 11.76 -18.22 21.25
C THR A 168 12.58 -19.46 20.92
N PHE A 169 13.73 -19.57 21.58
CA PHE A 169 14.64 -20.71 21.45
C PHE A 169 14.86 -21.36 22.81
N ASP A 170 14.44 -22.61 22.96
CA ASP A 170 14.64 -23.45 24.14
C ASP A 170 14.01 -22.90 25.45
N GLY A 171 14.80 -22.39 26.40
CA GLY A 171 14.38 -21.99 27.76
C GLY A 171 13.26 -20.93 27.93
N PRO A 172 12.98 -20.01 26.97
CA PRO A 172 11.89 -19.04 27.09
C PRO A 172 10.48 -19.65 27.08
N ALA A 173 10.34 -20.97 26.91
CA ALA A 173 9.08 -21.66 27.16
C ALA A 173 8.52 -21.38 28.56
N SER A 174 9.39 -21.22 29.57
CA SER A 174 8.99 -20.84 30.93
C SER A 174 8.31 -19.46 30.97
N PHE A 175 8.84 -18.45 30.28
CA PHE A 175 8.20 -17.14 30.14
C PHE A 175 6.84 -17.24 29.44
N LEU A 176 6.77 -17.96 28.31
CA LEU A 176 5.53 -18.10 27.54
C LEU A 176 4.41 -18.79 28.35
N ALA A 177 4.75 -19.80 29.15
CA ALA A 177 3.81 -20.46 30.04
C ALA A 177 3.43 -19.59 31.26
N TYR A 178 4.42 -19.02 31.95
CA TYR A 178 4.17 -18.19 33.13
C TYR A 178 3.33 -16.95 32.82
N SER A 179 3.52 -16.37 31.62
CA SER A 179 2.73 -15.24 31.14
C SER A 179 1.33 -15.59 30.64
N GLY A 180 1.03 -16.87 30.41
CA GLY A 180 -0.23 -17.29 29.82
C GLY A 180 -0.35 -17.05 28.31
N ILE A 181 0.79 -16.86 27.63
CA ILE A 181 0.83 -16.86 26.17
C ILE A 181 0.61 -18.28 25.66
N LEU A 182 1.35 -19.26 26.21
CA LEU A 182 1.24 -20.67 25.86
C LEU A 182 1.25 -21.58 27.12
N PRO A 183 0.08 -22.05 27.59
CA PRO A 183 -1.27 -21.55 27.32
C PRO A 183 -1.79 -20.63 28.45
N PRO A 184 -2.89 -19.88 28.24
CA PRO A 184 -3.50 -19.03 29.27
C PRO A 184 -3.83 -19.73 30.60
N GLU A 185 -4.08 -21.04 30.57
CA GLU A 185 -4.31 -21.85 31.77
C GLU A 185 -3.06 -21.97 32.66
N SER A 186 -1.88 -21.60 32.15
CA SER A 186 -0.60 -21.63 32.88
C SER A 186 -0.23 -20.30 33.53
N VAL A 187 -1.04 -19.24 33.43
CA VAL A 187 -0.71 -17.93 34.04
C VAL A 187 -0.24 -18.09 35.51
N GLY A 188 0.94 -17.56 35.80
CA GLY A 188 1.58 -17.62 37.12
C GLY A 188 2.28 -18.94 37.45
N ASN A 189 2.37 -19.87 36.49
CA ASN A 189 3.07 -21.14 36.57
C ASN A 189 3.93 -21.33 35.30
N ASP A 190 5.20 -21.67 35.45
CA ASP A 190 6.10 -21.87 34.31
C ASP A 190 5.76 -23.08 33.45
N GLY A 191 4.81 -23.92 33.85
CA GLY A 191 4.33 -25.04 33.05
C GLY A 191 5.31 -26.19 32.90
N TYR A 192 6.47 -26.14 33.57
CA TYR A 192 7.50 -27.17 33.41
C TYR A 192 7.01 -28.54 33.92
N LEU A 193 7.22 -29.60 33.14
CA LEU A 193 6.67 -30.96 33.32
C LEU A 193 5.14 -31.07 33.28
N GLY A 194 4.43 -29.97 32.97
CA GLY A 194 2.98 -29.94 32.78
C GLY A 194 2.57 -29.67 31.33
N TYR A 195 3.20 -28.67 30.70
CA TYR A 195 2.95 -28.26 29.31
C TYR A 195 4.19 -28.39 28.42
N TRP A 196 5.39 -28.34 28.99
CA TRP A 196 6.64 -28.49 28.25
C TRP A 196 7.74 -29.10 29.12
N SER A 197 8.77 -29.66 28.48
CA SER A 197 9.95 -30.22 29.15
C SER A 197 11.17 -30.31 28.23
N PHE A 198 12.35 -30.59 28.80
CA PHE A 198 13.60 -30.87 28.08
C PHE A 198 13.70 -32.37 27.76
N SER A 199 12.97 -32.84 26.75
CA SER A 199 12.85 -34.28 26.45
C SER A 199 13.16 -34.67 25.01
N SER A 200 13.21 -33.72 24.08
CA SER A 200 13.33 -34.03 22.66
C SER A 200 14.76 -34.36 22.22
N ASP A 201 14.89 -35.30 21.27
CA ASP A 201 16.13 -35.81 20.67
C ASP A 201 16.25 -35.54 19.15
N GLY A 202 15.54 -34.52 18.65
CA GLY A 202 15.53 -34.13 17.24
C GLY A 202 14.14 -33.72 16.79
N PHE A 203 13.92 -33.53 15.49
CA PHE A 203 12.60 -33.22 14.98
C PHE A 203 12.30 -33.75 13.59
N ASN A 204 11.00 -33.99 13.36
CA ASN A 204 10.43 -34.30 12.06
C ASN A 204 9.39 -33.24 11.70
N ILE A 205 9.52 -32.65 10.52
CA ILE A 205 8.51 -31.72 9.98
C ILE A 205 7.23 -32.49 9.65
N THR A 206 6.09 -32.05 10.18
CA THR A 206 4.81 -32.73 10.02
C THR A 206 3.66 -31.86 9.54
N ALA A 207 3.85 -30.55 9.47
CA ALA A 207 2.88 -29.64 8.89
C ALA A 207 3.52 -28.77 7.81
N ARG A 208 2.81 -28.58 6.69
CA ARG A 208 3.11 -27.51 5.74
C ARG A 208 2.62 -26.20 6.37
N HIS A 209 3.53 -25.25 6.52
CA HIS A 209 3.28 -23.97 7.17
C HIS A 209 4.33 -22.96 6.70
N PRO A 210 4.03 -21.65 6.59
CA PRO A 210 4.98 -20.64 6.14
C PRO A 210 6.33 -20.64 6.85
N VAL A 211 6.33 -20.95 8.15
CA VAL A 211 7.55 -21.14 8.97
C VAL A 211 8.49 -22.21 8.41
N ALA A 212 7.95 -23.29 7.85
CA ALA A 212 8.70 -24.44 7.35
C ALA A 212 8.53 -24.61 5.83
N LYS A 213 8.21 -23.55 5.09
CA LYS A 213 7.90 -23.62 3.65
C LYS A 213 9.01 -24.26 2.81
N ALA A 214 10.27 -24.07 3.20
CA ALA A 214 11.44 -24.62 2.54
C ALA A 214 11.68 -26.13 2.79
N TYR A 215 10.84 -26.79 3.59
CA TYR A 215 11.07 -28.16 4.08
C TYR A 215 9.93 -29.10 3.69
N ASP A 216 10.27 -30.22 3.07
CA ASP A 216 9.31 -31.28 2.79
C ASP A 216 8.79 -31.91 4.09
N LEU A 217 7.56 -32.42 4.07
CA LEU A 217 7.04 -33.26 5.15
C LEU A 217 7.95 -34.47 5.38
N GLU A 218 8.02 -34.93 6.63
CA GLU A 218 8.90 -36.01 7.10
C GLU A 218 10.41 -35.69 7.02
N THR A 219 10.79 -34.45 6.68
CA THR A 219 12.18 -34.00 6.82
C THR A 219 12.59 -34.14 8.28
N SER A 220 13.60 -34.99 8.51
CA SER A 220 14.13 -35.29 9.83
C SER A 220 15.46 -34.59 10.03
N ILE A 221 15.57 -33.81 11.09
CA ILE A 221 16.80 -33.17 11.52
C ILE A 221 17.13 -33.74 12.91
N PRO A 222 18.17 -34.58 13.02
CA PRO A 222 18.54 -35.19 14.30
C PRO A 222 19.16 -34.15 15.22
N ALA A 223 18.98 -34.31 16.53
CA ALA A 223 19.81 -33.66 17.54
C ALA A 223 21.26 -34.16 17.47
N ASP A 224 22.28 -33.30 17.63
CA ASP A 224 23.66 -33.72 17.88
C ASP A 224 23.94 -33.80 19.39
N GLY A 225 23.40 -34.83 20.06
CA GLY A 225 23.78 -35.08 21.45
C GLY A 225 22.82 -35.90 22.28
N GLY A 226 23.25 -36.20 23.52
CA GLY A 226 22.43 -36.87 24.55
C GLY A 226 21.70 -35.91 25.49
N TYR A 227 21.44 -34.67 25.03
CA TYR A 227 20.72 -33.63 25.77
C TYR A 227 19.25 -33.63 25.32
N GLY A 228 18.35 -33.24 26.23
CA GLY A 228 16.94 -33.04 25.88
C GLY A 228 16.70 -31.58 25.55
N TYR A 229 16.12 -31.31 24.38
CA TYR A 229 15.69 -29.97 23.96
C TYR A 229 14.26 -29.67 24.43
N CYS A 230 13.91 -28.39 24.55
CA CYS A 230 12.55 -27.99 24.87
C CYS A 230 11.55 -28.58 23.86
N SER A 231 10.49 -29.17 24.38
CA SER A 231 9.32 -29.57 23.60
C SER A 231 8.04 -29.35 24.41
N TRP A 232 6.96 -29.02 23.71
CA TRP A 232 5.63 -28.89 24.29
C TRP A 232 4.89 -30.23 24.24
N ASP A 233 4.17 -30.58 25.30
CA ASP A 233 3.34 -31.78 25.36
C ASP A 233 1.99 -31.54 24.69
N TRP A 234 1.85 -32.04 23.46
CA TRP A 234 0.62 -31.91 22.67
C TRP A 234 -0.59 -32.56 23.34
N SER A 235 -0.38 -33.63 24.12
CA SER A 235 -1.48 -34.35 24.78
C SER A 235 -2.19 -33.49 25.84
N VAL A 236 -1.49 -32.48 26.36
CA VAL A 236 -2.03 -31.47 27.27
C VAL A 236 -2.44 -30.21 26.51
N LEU A 237 -1.57 -29.71 25.61
CA LEU A 237 -1.79 -28.44 24.91
C LEU A 237 -2.99 -28.45 23.96
N SER A 238 -3.28 -29.59 23.33
CA SER A 238 -4.48 -29.78 22.49
C SER A 238 -5.81 -29.68 23.25
N GLY A 239 -5.77 -29.71 24.59
CA GLY A 239 -6.94 -29.49 25.45
C GLY A 239 -7.10 -28.06 25.96
N SER A 240 -6.20 -27.14 25.61
CA SER A 240 -6.25 -25.74 26.03
C SER A 240 -7.26 -24.90 25.24
N ALA A 241 -7.60 -23.73 25.77
CA ALA A 241 -8.49 -22.76 25.10
C ALA A 241 -7.94 -22.22 23.77
N ILE A 242 -6.63 -22.36 23.53
CA ILE A 242 -5.94 -21.86 22.33
C ILE A 242 -5.56 -22.97 21.35
N ALA A 243 -6.04 -24.21 21.56
CA ALA A 243 -5.63 -25.36 20.75
C ALA A 243 -5.96 -25.20 19.24
N SER A 244 -7.02 -24.47 18.88
CA SER A 244 -7.38 -24.16 17.49
C SER A 244 -6.41 -23.21 16.80
N ASP A 245 -5.65 -22.45 17.58
CA ASP A 245 -4.79 -21.37 17.11
C ASP A 245 -3.32 -21.83 17.03
N ILE A 246 -3.06 -23.09 17.42
CA ILE A 246 -1.73 -23.70 17.46
C ILE A 246 -1.56 -24.67 16.29
N THR A 247 -0.46 -24.52 15.57
CA THR A 247 0.02 -25.49 14.58
C THR A 247 1.29 -26.18 15.07
N PRO A 248 1.25 -27.50 15.37
CA PRO A 248 2.45 -28.28 15.65
C PRO A 248 3.22 -28.53 14.35
N ILE A 249 4.25 -27.72 14.09
CA ILE A 249 5.04 -27.76 12.84
C ILE A 249 5.93 -29.00 12.81
N ALA A 250 6.58 -29.29 13.93
CA ALA A 250 7.48 -30.42 14.06
C ALA A 250 7.35 -31.08 15.43
N HIS A 251 7.57 -32.40 15.46
CA HIS A 251 7.58 -33.18 16.69
C HIS A 251 8.87 -33.97 16.84
N GLY A 252 9.13 -34.47 18.06
CA GLY A 252 10.27 -35.32 18.40
C GLY A 252 10.31 -36.59 17.55
N VAL A 253 11.51 -37.09 17.25
CA VAL A 253 11.68 -38.26 16.36
C VAL A 253 11.04 -39.52 16.97
N SER A 254 11.03 -39.61 18.29
CA SER A 254 10.59 -40.77 19.05
C SER A 254 9.15 -40.67 19.60
N ASP A 255 8.59 -39.46 19.74
CA ASP A 255 7.25 -39.22 20.28
C ASP A 255 6.56 -38.06 19.53
N ALA A 256 5.38 -38.34 18.97
CA ALA A 256 4.58 -37.35 18.25
C ALA A 256 3.91 -36.32 19.16
N ASN A 257 3.89 -36.54 20.48
CA ASN A 257 3.37 -35.56 21.44
C ASN A 257 4.43 -34.54 21.87
N GLU A 258 5.71 -34.75 21.55
CA GLU A 258 6.79 -33.80 21.86
C GLU A 258 6.91 -32.77 20.75
N ILE A 259 6.18 -31.67 20.82
CA ILE A 259 6.20 -30.63 19.78
C ILE A 259 7.44 -29.75 19.97
N THR A 260 8.39 -29.86 19.04
CA THR A 260 9.69 -29.15 19.09
C THR A 260 9.66 -27.83 18.34
N ILE A 261 8.79 -27.71 17.33
CA ILE A 261 8.54 -26.45 16.62
C ILE A 261 7.04 -26.23 16.58
N LEU A 262 6.62 -25.09 17.10
CA LEU A 262 5.22 -24.73 17.28
C LEU A 262 4.99 -23.31 16.79
N ALA A 263 3.95 -23.11 15.99
CA ALA A 263 3.43 -21.79 15.63
C ALA A 263 2.08 -21.54 16.32
N PHE A 264 1.88 -20.33 16.81
CA PHE A 264 0.65 -19.87 17.44
C PHE A 264 0.21 -18.54 16.78
N ASP A 265 -0.98 -18.52 16.19
CA ASP A 265 -1.61 -17.35 15.58
C ASP A 265 -2.92 -17.06 16.32
N PRO A 266 -2.88 -16.26 17.39
CA PRO A 266 -4.04 -16.04 18.23
C PRO A 266 -5.19 -15.37 17.47
N THR A 267 -6.40 -15.83 17.75
CA THR A 267 -7.64 -15.25 17.19
C THR A 267 -8.30 -14.24 18.12
N ASP A 268 -7.83 -14.12 19.37
CA ASP A 268 -8.48 -13.34 20.42
C ASP A 268 -7.62 -12.22 21.03
N ARG A 269 -6.27 -12.31 20.99
CA ARG A 269 -5.36 -11.30 21.57
C ARG A 269 -3.92 -11.42 21.09
N GLY A 270 -3.17 -10.31 21.15
CA GLY A 270 -1.72 -10.31 20.98
C GLY A 270 -1.21 -10.73 19.59
N GLY A 271 0.11 -10.82 19.46
CA GLY A 271 0.79 -11.19 18.22
C GLY A 271 1.08 -12.68 18.09
N LYS A 272 1.61 -13.07 16.93
CA LYS A 272 1.99 -14.46 16.63
C LYS A 272 3.21 -14.90 17.45
N VAL A 273 3.34 -16.20 17.68
CA VAL A 273 4.48 -16.80 18.40
C VAL A 273 5.02 -18.01 17.64
N VAL A 274 6.33 -18.13 17.55
CA VAL A 274 7.02 -19.35 17.11
C VAL A 274 7.99 -19.78 18.21
N THR A 275 7.88 -21.03 18.65
CA THR A 275 8.85 -21.62 19.60
C THR A 275 9.67 -22.66 18.86
N ILE A 276 10.99 -22.58 18.98
CA ILE A 276 11.94 -23.55 18.43
C ILE A 276 12.67 -24.17 19.62
N GLY A 277 12.53 -25.49 19.81
CA GLY A 277 13.11 -26.19 20.95
C GLY A 277 14.64 -26.23 20.98
N PHE A 278 15.29 -25.89 19.86
CA PHE A 278 16.74 -25.94 19.73
C PHE A 278 17.42 -24.73 20.36
N ASP A 279 18.46 -25.05 21.11
CA ASP A 279 19.44 -24.09 21.56
C ASP A 279 20.43 -23.75 20.42
N LEU A 280 20.66 -22.45 20.19
CA LEU A 280 21.59 -21.91 19.20
C LEU A 280 23.08 -21.98 19.63
N ASP A 281 23.40 -22.45 20.84
CA ASP A 281 24.77 -22.52 21.36
C ASP A 281 25.53 -23.80 21.02
N HIS A 282 24.81 -24.91 20.87
CA HIS A 282 25.44 -26.21 20.72
C HIS A 282 25.70 -26.60 19.26
N GLU A 283 25.06 -25.95 18.29
CA GLU A 283 25.14 -26.34 16.88
C GLU A 283 24.92 -25.14 15.94
N GLU A 284 25.86 -24.88 15.03
CA GLU A 284 25.48 -24.37 13.72
C GLU A 284 24.70 -25.52 13.05
N ILE A 285 23.36 -25.48 13.09
CA ILE A 285 22.53 -26.32 12.23
C ILE A 285 22.14 -25.46 11.02
N PRO A 286 22.98 -25.36 9.96
CA PRO A 286 22.58 -24.69 8.71
C PRO A 286 21.23 -25.15 8.17
N ALA A 287 20.81 -26.37 8.54
CA ALA A 287 19.51 -26.90 8.18
C ALA A 287 18.33 -26.21 8.88
N LEU A 288 18.51 -25.34 9.88
CA LEU A 288 17.45 -24.55 10.52
C LEU A 288 17.44 -23.07 10.10
N ASP A 289 18.53 -22.57 9.51
CA ASP A 289 18.69 -21.16 9.16
C ASP A 289 17.51 -20.59 8.34
N GLN A 290 17.02 -21.38 7.37
CA GLN A 290 15.91 -20.94 6.52
C GLN A 290 14.59 -20.94 7.29
N LEU A 291 14.33 -21.95 8.13
CA LEU A 291 13.17 -22.01 9.02
C LEU A 291 13.14 -20.81 9.97
N ILE A 292 14.28 -20.41 10.52
CA ILE A 292 14.39 -19.25 11.41
C ILE A 292 14.05 -17.95 10.67
N ARG A 293 14.58 -17.75 9.45
CA ARG A 293 14.25 -16.57 8.63
C ARG A 293 12.77 -16.53 8.23
N ASP A 294 12.22 -17.68 7.85
CA ASP A 294 10.81 -17.80 7.47
C ASP A 294 9.88 -17.60 8.69
N SER A 295 10.31 -18.02 9.88
CA SER A 295 9.64 -17.72 11.15
C SER A 295 9.56 -16.22 11.40
N VAL A 296 10.68 -15.51 11.25
CA VAL A 296 10.74 -14.06 11.44
C VAL A 296 9.83 -13.31 10.46
N ASP A 297 9.78 -13.73 9.19
CA ASP A 297 8.89 -13.11 8.20
C ASP A 297 7.39 -13.36 8.52
N TRP A 298 7.04 -14.59 8.90
CA TRP A 298 5.65 -14.94 9.25
C TRP A 298 5.16 -14.26 10.54
N LEU A 299 6.07 -14.08 11.51
CA LEU A 299 5.81 -13.40 12.77
C LEU A 299 5.60 -11.90 12.63
N ALA A 300 6.18 -11.28 11.60
CA ALA A 300 6.13 -9.84 11.42
C ALA A 300 4.68 -9.35 11.18
N PRO A 301 4.09 -8.53 12.07
CA PRO A 301 2.73 -8.06 11.89
C PRO A 301 2.59 -7.21 10.62
N ARG A 302 1.54 -7.52 9.86
CA ARG A 302 1.08 -6.76 8.71
C ARG A 302 -0.25 -6.08 9.08
N PRO A 303 -0.25 -5.00 9.88
CA PRO A 303 -1.50 -4.43 10.36
C PRO A 303 -2.15 -3.54 9.30
N LYS A 304 -3.48 -3.53 9.29
CA LYS A 304 -4.30 -2.52 8.61
C LYS A 304 -3.93 -1.11 9.08
N GLY A 305 -3.81 -0.94 10.40
CA GLY A 305 -3.51 0.34 11.02
C GLY A 305 -2.72 0.19 12.31
N ARG A 306 -1.88 1.19 12.59
CA ARG A 306 -1.08 1.27 13.82
C ARG A 306 -1.73 2.29 14.75
N ILE A 307 -2.02 1.87 15.98
CA ILE A 307 -2.73 2.67 16.97
C ILE A 307 -1.79 2.95 18.15
N ALA A 308 -1.87 4.16 18.69
CA ALA A 308 -1.21 4.54 19.92
C ALA A 308 -2.25 4.93 20.98
N PHE A 309 -2.04 4.52 22.22
CA PHE A 309 -2.80 4.94 23.39
C PHE A 309 -1.97 5.84 24.29
N ASP A 310 -2.49 7.01 24.67
CA ASP A 310 -1.78 7.95 25.52
C ASP A 310 -1.77 7.54 27.01
N LEU A 311 -0.64 7.01 27.49
CA LEU A 311 -0.35 6.87 28.92
C LEU A 311 0.50 8.01 29.49
N SER A 312 0.91 8.96 28.65
CA SER A 312 1.87 10.01 29.00
C SER A 312 1.23 11.18 29.74
N HIS A 313 -0.09 11.37 29.59
CA HIS A 313 -0.86 12.42 30.27
C HIS A 313 -1.75 11.91 31.40
N HIS A 314 -1.41 10.73 31.93
CA HIS A 314 -2.11 10.11 33.06
C HIS A 314 -3.62 9.98 32.80
N PRO A 315 -4.01 9.15 31.82
CA PRO A 315 -5.42 8.92 31.52
C PRO A 315 -6.17 8.37 32.72
N ARG A 316 -7.45 8.71 32.83
CA ARG A 316 -8.27 8.26 33.97
C ARG A 316 -8.43 6.75 34.01
N LEU A 317 -8.72 6.15 32.85
CA LEU A 317 -8.84 4.70 32.63
C LEU A 317 -7.70 4.26 31.70
N SER A 318 -7.06 3.14 31.97
CA SER A 318 -6.00 2.59 31.12
C SER A 318 -6.25 1.13 30.75
N ILE A 319 -5.30 0.53 30.03
CA ILE A 319 -5.52 -0.73 29.31
C ILE A 319 -5.34 -1.91 30.25
N ASP A 320 -4.15 -2.04 30.84
CA ASP A 320 -3.76 -3.24 31.59
C ASP A 320 -3.67 -2.99 33.09
N ALA A 321 -3.78 -4.07 33.85
CA ALA A 321 -3.67 -4.05 35.32
C ALA A 321 -2.34 -3.49 35.84
N TRP A 322 -1.26 -3.56 35.05
CA TRP A 322 0.06 -3.03 35.42
C TRP A 322 0.31 -1.57 34.98
N ASP A 323 -0.67 -0.90 34.37
CA ASP A 323 -0.52 0.49 33.93
C ASP A 323 -0.46 1.45 35.13
N GLN A 324 0.76 1.84 35.53
CA GLN A 324 1.00 2.68 36.71
C GLN A 324 0.66 4.17 36.50
N ASN A 325 0.53 4.60 35.24
CA ASN A 325 0.22 5.99 34.87
C ASN A 325 -1.28 6.22 34.71
N SER A 326 -2.08 5.59 35.55
CA SER A 326 -3.53 5.75 35.56
C SER A 326 -4.06 5.59 36.97
N LEU A 327 -5.23 6.18 37.23
CA LEU A 327 -5.92 5.96 38.50
C LEU A 327 -6.74 4.67 38.51
N TRP A 328 -7.15 4.20 37.33
CA TRP A 328 -7.98 3.01 37.16
C TRP A 328 -7.40 2.16 36.01
N PRO A 329 -6.39 1.33 36.29
CA PRO A 329 -5.89 0.32 35.34
C PRO A 329 -6.90 -0.80 35.11
N ASP A 330 -6.66 -1.61 34.08
CA ASP A 330 -7.46 -2.80 33.72
C ASP A 330 -8.87 -2.50 33.15
N TYR A 331 -9.05 -1.37 32.45
CA TYR A 331 -10.36 -0.97 31.90
C TYR A 331 -10.47 -1.20 30.40
N TYR A 332 -9.37 -1.13 29.64
CA TYR A 332 -9.40 -1.18 28.17
C TYR A 332 -8.63 -2.34 27.53
N TYR A 333 -8.25 -3.37 28.30
CA TYR A 333 -7.59 -4.55 27.73
C TYR A 333 -8.44 -5.21 26.63
N GLY A 334 -9.77 -5.30 26.82
CA GLY A 334 -10.69 -5.85 25.82
C GLY A 334 -10.77 -5.01 24.55
N MET A 335 -10.62 -3.68 24.65
CA MET A 335 -10.55 -2.78 23.48
C MET A 335 -9.28 -3.08 22.68
N ARG A 336 -8.13 -3.20 23.36
CA ARG A 336 -6.86 -3.56 22.71
C ARG A 336 -6.97 -4.93 22.04
N ASP A 337 -7.38 -5.95 22.78
CA ASP A 337 -7.45 -7.32 22.29
C ASP A 337 -8.36 -7.42 21.06
N TYR A 338 -9.53 -6.77 21.11
CA TYR A 338 -10.47 -6.75 19.99
C TYR A 338 -9.93 -6.00 18.76
N LEU A 339 -9.17 -4.91 18.93
CA LEU A 339 -8.52 -4.23 17.80
C LEU A 339 -7.41 -5.11 17.21
N VAL A 340 -6.55 -5.69 18.07
CA VAL A 340 -5.42 -6.51 17.62
C VAL A 340 -5.89 -7.77 16.89
N SER A 341 -6.92 -8.44 17.41
CA SER A 341 -7.53 -9.61 16.75
C SER A 341 -8.19 -9.28 15.41
N ASN A 342 -8.43 -8.00 15.12
CA ASN A 342 -9.02 -7.48 13.88
C ASN A 342 -7.98 -6.74 13.00
N GLY A 343 -6.70 -7.09 13.13
CA GLY A 343 -5.66 -6.68 12.18
C GLY A 343 -5.04 -5.32 12.46
N TYR A 344 -5.14 -4.78 13.68
CA TYR A 344 -4.44 -3.57 14.09
C TYR A 344 -3.25 -3.89 15.01
N THR A 345 -2.32 -2.95 15.18
CA THR A 345 -1.43 -2.95 16.36
C THR A 345 -1.79 -1.81 17.29
N LEU A 346 -1.50 -1.96 18.59
CA LEU A 346 -1.80 -0.92 19.59
C LEU A 346 -0.68 -0.78 20.62
N ASP A 347 0.15 0.26 20.47
CA ASP A 347 1.20 0.60 21.43
C ASP A 347 0.69 1.57 22.51
N LYS A 348 1.37 1.56 23.66
CA LYS A 348 1.18 2.54 24.73
C LYS A 348 2.29 3.60 24.72
N LEU A 349 1.92 4.87 24.72
CA LEU A 349 2.87 5.98 24.80
C LEU A 349 3.08 6.43 26.24
N TYR A 350 4.20 6.05 26.83
CA TYR A 350 4.60 6.45 28.18
C TYR A 350 5.19 7.88 28.24
N PRO A 351 5.26 8.53 29.41
CA PRO A 351 5.88 9.85 29.55
C PRO A 351 7.29 9.89 28.98
N ALA A 352 7.60 10.95 28.22
CA ALA A 352 8.95 11.17 27.71
C ALA A 352 9.90 11.47 28.87
N ALA A 353 11.16 11.03 28.76
CA ALA A 353 12.16 11.28 29.80
C ALA A 353 12.47 12.78 29.96
N VAL A 354 12.41 13.55 28.86
CA VAL A 354 12.66 14.99 28.81
C VAL A 354 11.82 15.61 27.70
N GLY A 355 11.26 16.81 27.94
CA GLY A 355 10.59 17.61 26.91
C GLY A 355 9.09 17.37 26.84
N ASP A 356 8.54 17.64 25.66
CA ASP A 356 7.13 17.39 25.33
C ASP A 356 6.90 15.87 25.21
N ASN A 357 5.73 15.41 25.63
CA ASN A 357 5.37 13.99 25.54
C ASN A 357 5.09 13.58 24.10
N PHE A 358 4.57 14.49 23.29
CA PHE A 358 4.31 14.30 21.88
C PHE A 358 5.18 15.21 21.02
N THR A 359 5.78 14.59 20.00
CA THR A 359 6.40 15.25 18.87
C THR A 359 5.85 14.62 17.60
N VAL A 360 6.00 15.31 16.46
CA VAL A 360 5.55 14.77 15.17
C VAL A 360 6.27 13.45 14.87
N GLU A 361 7.58 13.38 15.15
CA GLU A 361 8.39 12.18 14.92
C GLU A 361 7.95 11.00 15.81
N ARG A 362 7.47 11.28 17.02
CA ARG A 362 6.96 10.23 17.92
C ARG A 362 5.61 9.68 17.47
N LEU A 363 4.78 10.50 16.82
CA LEU A 363 3.44 10.14 16.37
C LEU A 363 3.42 9.58 14.94
N GLU A 364 4.40 9.95 14.10
CA GLU A 364 4.49 9.59 12.68
C GLU A 364 4.35 8.08 12.37
N PRO A 365 4.85 7.14 13.21
CA PRO A 365 4.67 5.72 12.97
C PRO A 365 3.23 5.20 13.14
N TYR A 366 2.32 6.00 13.70
CA TYR A 366 0.95 5.61 14.01
C TYR A 366 -0.04 6.25 13.04
N ASP A 367 -1.14 5.55 12.77
CA ASP A 367 -2.26 6.05 11.96
C ASP A 367 -3.35 6.69 12.86
N MET A 368 -3.42 6.27 14.13
CA MET A 368 -4.44 6.72 15.08
C MET A 368 -3.87 6.88 16.49
N LEU A 369 -4.21 7.99 17.15
CA LEU A 369 -3.96 8.23 18.57
C LEU A 369 -5.28 8.14 19.35
N ILE A 370 -5.26 7.50 20.52
CA ILE A 370 -6.37 7.45 21.47
C ILE A 370 -6.00 8.25 22.72
N ILE A 371 -6.88 9.16 23.11
CA ILE A 371 -6.79 9.92 24.37
C ILE A 371 -8.11 9.82 25.14
N ASN A 372 -8.05 9.73 26.47
CA ASN A 372 -9.23 9.79 27.32
C ASN A 372 -8.97 10.61 28.59
N THR A 373 -9.89 11.53 28.90
CA THR A 373 -9.94 12.32 30.17
C THR A 373 -8.61 12.45 30.95
N PRO A 374 -7.61 13.16 30.40
CA PRO A 374 -6.25 13.18 30.96
C PRO A 374 -6.20 14.00 32.25
N ASP A 375 -5.50 13.51 33.27
CA ASP A 375 -5.31 14.23 34.52
C ASP A 375 -4.26 15.36 34.40
N PHE A 376 -3.32 15.23 33.46
CA PHE A 376 -2.26 16.20 33.19
C PHE A 376 -2.54 17.03 31.95
N ASN A 377 -2.05 18.28 31.96
CA ASN A 377 -2.21 19.18 30.82
C ASN A 377 -1.24 18.80 29.71
N TYR A 378 -1.70 18.86 28.46
CA TYR A 378 -0.83 18.90 27.29
C TYR A 378 -0.05 20.21 27.26
N THR A 379 1.25 20.15 26.98
CA THR A 379 2.06 21.34 26.72
C THR A 379 1.63 22.00 25.40
N VAL A 380 2.18 23.19 25.12
CA VAL A 380 2.00 23.82 23.82
C VAL A 380 2.67 22.99 22.71
N GLY A 381 3.80 22.35 23.00
CA GLY A 381 4.48 21.47 22.06
C GLY A 381 3.65 20.24 21.73
N ASP A 382 3.05 19.60 22.74
CA ASP A 382 2.14 18.46 22.54
C ASP A 382 0.96 18.82 21.63
N GLN A 383 0.32 19.97 21.88
CA GLN A 383 -0.83 20.44 21.11
C GLN A 383 -0.44 20.69 19.65
N VAL A 384 0.69 21.35 19.40
CA VAL A 384 1.20 21.61 18.04
C VAL A 384 1.58 20.32 17.33
N ALA A 385 2.19 19.37 18.05
CA ALA A 385 2.55 18.06 17.49
C ALA A 385 1.31 17.27 17.07
N ILE A 386 0.28 17.20 17.92
CA ILE A 386 -0.99 16.52 17.59
C ILE A 386 -1.69 17.21 16.41
N GLU A 387 -1.80 18.53 16.42
CA GLU A 387 -2.44 19.27 15.32
C GLU A 387 -1.72 19.05 13.98
N THR A 388 -0.37 19.07 14.01
CA THR A 388 0.45 18.82 12.81
C THR A 388 0.35 17.36 12.35
N TYR A 389 0.39 16.42 13.28
CA TYR A 389 0.21 15.00 13.00
C TYR A 389 -1.14 14.75 12.31
N ILE A 390 -2.23 15.33 12.83
CA ILE A 390 -3.56 15.21 12.22
C ILE A 390 -3.61 15.88 10.85
N ALA A 391 -3.05 17.09 10.71
CA ALA A 391 -3.01 17.77 9.43
C ALA A 391 -2.32 16.95 8.32
N ASN A 392 -1.34 16.11 8.70
CA ASN A 392 -0.57 15.24 7.80
C ASN A 392 -1.15 13.81 7.67
N GLY A 393 -2.42 13.61 8.04
CA GLY A 393 -3.14 12.35 7.83
C GLY A 393 -3.15 11.39 9.01
N GLY A 394 -2.59 11.79 10.15
CA GLY A 394 -2.84 11.12 11.43
C GLY A 394 -4.27 11.34 11.91
N SER A 395 -4.77 10.46 12.77
CA SER A 395 -6.14 10.59 13.29
C SER A 395 -6.21 10.49 14.81
N LEU A 396 -7.31 10.98 15.39
CA LEU A 396 -7.52 11.07 16.83
C LEU A 396 -8.89 10.55 17.26
N LEU A 397 -8.92 9.58 18.17
CA LEU A 397 -10.09 9.29 19.00
C LEU A 397 -9.89 9.93 20.37
N ALA A 398 -10.73 10.90 20.68
CA ALA A 398 -10.78 11.53 21.99
C ALA A 398 -12.04 11.11 22.75
N MET A 399 -11.90 10.94 24.06
CA MET A 399 -13.01 10.60 24.94
C MET A 399 -13.08 11.55 26.13
N GLY A 400 -14.28 12.09 26.35
CA GLY A 400 -14.65 12.87 27.53
C GLY A 400 -15.56 12.09 28.48
N ASP A 401 -16.03 12.74 29.54
CA ASP A 401 -17.01 12.16 30.48
C ASP A 401 -18.01 13.26 30.90
N ARG A 402 -19.00 12.97 31.74
CA ARG A 402 -19.93 13.97 32.26
C ARG A 402 -19.20 15.05 33.09
N PRO A 403 -19.57 16.33 32.94
CA PRO A 403 -19.09 17.40 33.81
C PRO A 403 -19.87 17.44 35.14
N ASP A 404 -19.56 16.56 36.08
CA ASP A 404 -20.33 16.43 37.33
C ASP A 404 -19.86 17.31 38.49
N GLY A 405 -19.84 18.63 38.29
CA GLY A 405 -19.67 19.59 39.39
C GLY A 405 -18.33 19.53 40.16
N VAL A 406 -17.46 18.54 39.96
CA VAL A 406 -16.03 18.53 40.34
C VAL A 406 -15.19 17.42 39.65
N TRP A 407 -15.72 16.24 39.29
CA TRP A 407 -14.86 15.05 39.09
C TRP A 407 -14.17 14.98 37.73
N PHE A 408 -14.84 15.43 36.67
CA PHE A 408 -14.27 15.46 35.31
C PHE A 408 -14.22 16.85 34.68
N SER A 409 -14.65 17.91 35.38
CA SER A 409 -14.65 19.27 34.83
C SER A 409 -13.27 19.71 34.35
N LYS A 410 -12.21 19.37 35.09
CA LYS A 410 -10.82 19.68 34.72
C LYS A 410 -10.37 18.88 33.50
N GLN A 411 -10.60 17.57 33.49
CA GLN A 411 -10.19 16.65 32.44
C GLN A 411 -10.90 16.98 31.12
N ASN A 412 -12.19 17.34 31.19
CA ASN A 412 -12.96 17.81 30.05
C ASN A 412 -12.48 19.19 29.55
N GLU A 413 -12.05 20.09 30.44
CA GLU A 413 -11.45 21.38 30.05
C GLU A 413 -10.12 21.15 29.31
N ILE A 414 -9.26 20.25 29.81
CA ILE A 414 -8.00 19.87 29.15
C ILE A 414 -8.27 19.28 27.76
N THR A 415 -9.17 18.30 27.69
CA THR A 415 -9.58 17.64 26.43
C THR A 415 -10.16 18.67 25.46
N SER A 416 -11.05 19.55 25.91
CA SER A 416 -11.67 20.57 25.05
C SER A 416 -10.67 21.63 24.59
N THR A 417 -9.62 21.91 25.36
CA THR A 417 -8.55 22.82 24.95
C THR A 417 -7.74 22.22 23.80
N LEU A 418 -7.38 20.94 23.91
CA LEU A 418 -6.68 20.22 22.85
C LEU A 418 -7.54 20.11 21.58
N LEU A 419 -8.85 19.92 21.71
CA LEU A 419 -9.77 19.70 20.59
C LEU A 419 -10.32 20.99 19.95
N ALA A 420 -10.03 22.15 20.53
CA ALA A 420 -10.53 23.44 20.04
C ALA A 420 -10.20 23.73 18.56
N PRO A 421 -8.99 23.43 18.02
CA PRO A 421 -8.68 23.62 16.60
C PRO A 421 -9.61 22.84 15.66
N PHE A 422 -10.13 21.69 16.12
CA PHE A 422 -11.00 20.81 15.34
C PHE A 422 -12.48 21.14 15.53
N GLY A 423 -12.81 22.17 16.32
CA GLY A 423 -14.17 22.60 16.58
C GLY A 423 -14.96 21.71 17.54
N LEU A 424 -14.28 20.85 18.31
CA LEU A 424 -14.89 19.86 19.21
C LEU A 424 -14.65 20.23 20.68
N SER A 425 -15.66 20.07 21.54
CA SER A 425 -15.50 20.24 22.99
C SER A 425 -16.59 19.51 23.79
N ILE A 426 -16.29 19.14 25.03
CA ILE A 426 -17.30 18.62 25.95
C ILE A 426 -18.06 19.79 26.57
N HIS A 427 -19.38 19.68 26.67
CA HIS A 427 -20.22 20.66 27.31
C HIS A 427 -19.75 20.84 28.78
N PRO A 428 -19.51 22.07 29.27
CA PRO A 428 -18.83 22.28 30.55
C PRO A 428 -19.68 21.96 31.80
N THR A 429 -20.99 21.84 31.67
CA THR A 429 -21.91 21.71 32.82
C THR A 429 -23.07 20.72 32.67
N TYR A 430 -23.27 20.10 31.51
CA TYR A 430 -24.40 19.19 31.28
C TYR A 430 -23.90 17.80 30.95
N GLY A 431 -24.49 16.82 31.64
CA GLY A 431 -24.27 15.40 31.43
C GLY A 431 -25.36 14.60 32.13
N VAL A 432 -25.39 13.30 31.88
CA VAL A 432 -26.44 12.38 32.33
C VAL A 432 -25.83 11.32 33.23
N ILE A 433 -26.58 10.89 34.25
CA ILE A 433 -26.16 9.86 35.22
C ILE A 433 -27.03 8.62 35.03
N SER A 434 -26.97 8.07 33.83
CA SER A 434 -27.62 6.81 33.46
C SER A 434 -26.80 6.14 32.36
N THR A 435 -27.11 4.86 32.15
CA THR A 435 -26.72 4.16 30.94
C THR A 435 -27.85 4.27 29.94
N THR A 436 -27.51 4.63 28.71
CA THR A 436 -28.47 4.91 27.64
C THR A 436 -27.95 4.30 26.34
N THR A 437 -28.83 3.59 25.65
CA THR A 437 -28.61 3.16 24.26
C THR A 437 -29.06 4.28 23.31
N PHE A 438 -28.18 4.69 22.41
CA PHE A 438 -28.42 5.73 21.42
C PHE A 438 -28.63 5.09 20.06
N ASN A 439 -29.82 5.24 19.50
CA ASN A 439 -30.20 4.69 18.20
C ASN A 439 -30.50 5.77 17.15
N ASP A 440 -30.42 7.06 17.53
CA ASP A 440 -30.53 8.18 16.62
C ASP A 440 -29.12 8.66 16.21
N PHE A 441 -28.81 8.55 14.91
CA PHE A 441 -27.55 8.99 14.33
C PHE A 441 -27.72 9.62 12.95
N ILE A 442 -26.71 10.38 12.54
CA ILE A 442 -26.52 10.81 11.16
C ILE A 442 -25.76 9.70 10.44
N LEU A 443 -26.25 9.29 9.26
CA LEU A 443 -25.59 8.28 8.43
C LEU A 443 -24.13 8.69 8.20
N HIS A 444 -23.21 7.85 8.66
CA HIS A 444 -21.78 8.13 8.66
C HIS A 444 -21.03 6.79 8.61
N PRO A 445 -19.84 6.71 7.97
CA PRO A 445 -18.98 5.53 7.98
C PRO A 445 -18.90 4.78 9.31
N THR A 446 -18.82 5.54 10.41
CA THR A 446 -18.68 4.94 11.74
C THR A 446 -19.93 4.27 12.30
N THR A 447 -21.10 4.45 11.68
CA THR A 447 -22.37 3.85 12.13
C THR A 447 -22.78 2.60 11.36
N GLU A 448 -21.92 2.09 10.49
CA GLU A 448 -22.18 0.88 9.71
C GLU A 448 -22.46 -0.32 10.63
N ASN A 449 -23.57 -1.02 10.39
CA ASN A 449 -24.01 -2.17 11.20
C ASN A 449 -24.20 -1.90 12.70
N THR A 450 -24.46 -0.65 13.11
CA THR A 450 -24.77 -0.28 14.52
C THR A 450 -26.23 0.15 14.70
N ALA A 451 -27.16 -0.55 14.05
CA ALA A 451 -28.56 -0.14 13.98
C ALA A 451 -29.33 -0.32 15.30
N ALA A 452 -28.88 -1.19 16.21
CA ALA A 452 -29.49 -1.36 17.53
C ALA A 452 -29.10 -0.20 18.48
N GLY A 453 -27.98 0.44 18.20
CA GLY A 453 -27.50 1.65 18.85
C GLY A 453 -26.34 1.39 19.80
N ILE A 454 -25.53 2.43 20.04
CA ILE A 454 -24.39 2.36 20.97
C ILE A 454 -24.82 2.67 22.40
N GLU A 455 -24.18 2.02 23.37
CA GLU A 455 -24.43 2.23 24.80
C GLU A 455 -23.35 3.12 25.43
N LEU A 456 -23.77 4.25 26.01
CA LEU A 456 -22.92 5.12 26.83
C LEU A 456 -23.43 5.15 28.27
N SER A 457 -22.50 5.15 29.22
CA SER A 457 -22.77 5.14 30.66
C SER A 457 -22.19 6.38 31.31
N VAL A 458 -23.05 7.22 31.89
CA VAL A 458 -22.62 8.40 32.64
C VAL A 458 -21.95 9.45 31.73
N TYR A 459 -22.60 9.79 30.62
CA TYR A 459 -22.03 10.59 29.52
C TYR A 459 -22.23 12.12 29.65
N GLY A 460 -21.36 12.89 28.99
CA GLY A 460 -21.52 14.33 28.75
C GLY A 460 -22.25 14.63 27.43
N TYR A 461 -22.45 15.92 27.12
CA TYR A 461 -22.83 16.34 25.75
C TYR A 461 -21.64 16.97 25.03
N VAL A 462 -21.65 16.92 23.70
CA VAL A 462 -20.62 17.50 22.84
C VAL A 462 -21.13 18.83 22.26
N ASN A 463 -20.27 19.84 22.29
CA ASN A 463 -20.45 21.09 21.58
C ASN A 463 -19.57 21.09 20.34
N ILE A 464 -20.16 21.45 19.20
CA ILE A 464 -19.48 21.56 17.90
C ILE A 464 -19.44 23.01 17.41
N THR A 465 -18.38 23.38 16.72
CA THR A 465 -18.19 24.66 16.02
C THR A 465 -17.40 24.45 14.73
N GLY A 466 -17.42 25.44 13.83
CA GLY A 466 -16.60 25.37 12.62
C GLY A 466 -16.97 24.17 11.72
N PRO A 467 -15.99 23.35 11.27
CA PRO A 467 -16.23 22.23 10.37
C PRO A 467 -16.70 20.95 11.08
N ALA A 468 -16.72 20.90 12.41
CA ALA A 468 -17.17 19.72 13.15
C ALA A 468 -18.66 19.44 12.92
N TYR A 469 -19.02 18.16 12.91
CA TYR A 469 -20.38 17.68 12.62
C TYR A 469 -20.85 16.62 13.64
N PRO A 470 -22.15 16.53 13.92
CA PRO A 470 -22.68 15.50 14.81
C PRO A 470 -22.68 14.12 14.15
N ILE A 471 -22.55 13.07 14.96
CA ILE A 471 -22.71 11.67 14.52
C ILE A 471 -23.85 11.03 15.31
N TRP A 472 -23.77 11.02 16.65
CA TRP A 472 -24.77 10.43 17.53
C TRP A 472 -25.45 11.48 18.40
N HIS A 473 -26.74 11.34 18.62
CA HIS A 473 -27.54 12.25 19.44
C HIS A 473 -28.60 11.54 20.28
N ASP A 474 -28.99 12.18 21.38
CA ASP A 474 -30.14 11.73 22.17
C ASP A 474 -31.48 12.10 21.50
N GLY A 475 -32.59 11.60 22.05
CA GLY A 475 -33.94 11.91 21.54
C GLY A 475 -34.37 13.39 21.68
N SER A 476 -33.52 14.25 22.28
CA SER A 476 -33.68 15.71 22.31
C SER A 476 -32.74 16.43 21.34
N MET A 477 -32.05 15.69 20.46
CA MET A 477 -31.04 16.16 19.51
C MET A 477 -29.78 16.76 20.17
N ASN A 478 -29.50 16.44 21.43
CA ASN A 478 -28.21 16.77 22.04
C ASN A 478 -27.15 15.80 21.54
N ILE A 479 -25.99 16.33 21.15
CA ILE A 479 -24.91 15.57 20.54
C ILE A 479 -24.15 14.82 21.65
N VAL A 480 -23.89 13.53 21.45
CA VAL A 480 -23.05 12.70 22.34
C VAL A 480 -21.79 12.19 21.66
N VAL A 481 -21.77 12.19 20.32
CA VAL A 481 -20.57 11.93 19.54
C VAL A 481 -20.54 12.88 18.35
N ALA A 482 -19.35 13.43 18.07
CA ALA A 482 -19.12 14.29 16.91
C ALA A 482 -17.79 13.95 16.22
N GLY A 483 -17.74 14.26 14.93
CA GLY A 483 -16.57 14.11 14.08
C GLY A 483 -16.07 15.46 13.57
N SER A 484 -14.82 15.47 13.09
CA SER A 484 -14.22 16.58 12.36
C SER A 484 -13.17 16.03 11.39
N GLU A 485 -13.09 16.62 10.20
CA GLU A 485 -11.99 16.37 9.25
C GLU A 485 -11.07 17.59 9.23
N PHE A 486 -9.76 17.38 9.33
CA PHE A 486 -8.78 18.46 9.48
C PHE A 486 -7.48 18.12 8.74
N GLY A 487 -7.14 18.93 7.73
CA GLY A 487 -6.06 18.60 6.81
C GLY A 487 -6.37 17.29 6.10
N GLU A 488 -5.44 16.34 6.14
CA GLU A 488 -5.64 14.98 5.62
C GLU A 488 -6.15 14.00 6.70
N GLY A 489 -6.26 14.42 7.96
CA GLY A 489 -6.61 13.57 9.10
C GLY A 489 -8.04 13.74 9.62
N ARG A 490 -8.39 12.93 10.63
CA ARG A 490 -9.76 12.82 11.16
C ARG A 490 -9.78 12.79 12.68
N VAL A 491 -10.84 13.33 13.27
CA VAL A 491 -11.02 13.39 14.74
C VAL A 491 -12.44 12.96 15.12
N ILE A 492 -12.55 12.07 16.11
CA ILE A 492 -13.81 11.74 16.79
C ILE A 492 -13.72 12.11 18.25
N LEU A 493 -14.80 12.71 18.78
CA LEU A 493 -14.99 12.91 20.21
C LEU A 493 -16.25 12.16 20.67
N THR A 494 -16.05 11.17 21.54
CA THR A 494 -17.12 10.49 22.28
C THR A 494 -17.24 11.10 23.67
N SER A 495 -18.45 11.39 24.13
CA SER A 495 -18.68 12.09 25.41
C SER A 495 -18.64 11.21 26.66
N ASP A 496 -18.24 9.95 26.51
CA ASP A 496 -18.10 8.96 27.57
C ASP A 496 -16.77 8.21 27.39
N ILE A 497 -16.14 7.84 28.50
CA ILE A 497 -14.95 6.98 28.55
C ILE A 497 -15.32 5.52 28.84
N ASN A 498 -16.53 5.25 29.34
CA ASN A 498 -16.95 3.91 29.78
C ASN A 498 -17.50 3.04 28.64
N TRP A 499 -17.78 3.61 27.46
CA TRP A 499 -18.28 2.86 26.29
C TRP A 499 -17.31 1.76 25.79
N LEU A 500 -16.02 1.87 26.15
CA LEU A 500 -14.95 0.90 25.87
C LEU A 500 -14.54 0.06 27.08
N GLN A 501 -15.25 0.17 28.21
CA GLN A 501 -14.93 -0.60 29.40
C GLN A 501 -15.04 -2.11 29.12
N SER A 502 -13.98 -2.84 29.47
CA SER A 502 -13.84 -4.29 29.33
C SER A 502 -14.67 -5.07 30.36
N SER A 503 -14.87 -6.38 30.12
CA SER A 503 -15.55 -7.38 30.97
C SER A 503 -16.67 -6.87 31.89
N GLY A 504 -17.92 -7.06 31.46
CA GLY A 504 -19.10 -6.59 32.16
C GLY A 504 -19.34 -5.08 32.02
N GLY A 505 -18.58 -4.43 31.14
CA GLY A 505 -18.75 -3.05 30.71
C GLY A 505 -19.43 -2.94 29.34
N ASN A 506 -19.47 -1.73 28.79
CA ASN A 506 -20.23 -1.44 27.56
C ASN A 506 -19.56 -1.99 26.29
N LEU A 507 -18.27 -2.34 26.33
CA LEU A 507 -17.61 -2.97 25.18
C LEU A 507 -18.18 -4.35 24.87
N ASP A 508 -18.82 -5.03 25.82
CA ASP A 508 -19.42 -6.35 25.56
C ASP A 508 -20.69 -6.27 24.69
N GLN A 509 -21.21 -5.07 24.41
CA GLN A 509 -22.33 -4.87 23.48
C GLN A 509 -21.83 -4.98 22.03
N ASP A 510 -22.55 -5.75 21.21
CA ASP A 510 -22.18 -6.00 19.81
C ASP A 510 -22.04 -4.69 19.00
N ASP A 511 -22.99 -3.76 19.15
CA ASP A 511 -22.95 -2.47 18.45
C ASP A 511 -21.81 -1.57 18.94
N ASN A 512 -21.36 -1.66 20.21
CA ASN A 512 -20.19 -0.93 20.69
C ASN A 512 -18.89 -1.50 20.10
N LYS A 513 -18.78 -2.83 19.97
CA LYS A 513 -17.67 -3.49 19.28
C LYS A 513 -17.63 -3.09 17.82
N GLN A 514 -18.75 -3.16 17.13
CA GLN A 514 -18.85 -2.76 15.73
C GLN A 514 -18.51 -1.28 15.57
N TYR A 515 -19.04 -0.41 16.44
CA TYR A 515 -18.72 1.02 16.44
C TYR A 515 -17.22 1.27 16.64
N LEU A 516 -16.55 0.57 17.55
CA LEU A 516 -15.10 0.64 17.74
C LEU A 516 -14.34 0.28 16.46
N LEU A 517 -14.70 -0.81 15.78
CA LEU A 517 -14.05 -1.19 14.52
C LEU A 517 -14.30 -0.18 13.41
N ASN A 518 -15.52 0.36 13.30
CA ASN A 518 -15.80 1.37 12.28
C ASN A 518 -15.04 2.66 12.55
N VAL A 519 -14.91 3.07 13.82
CA VAL A 519 -14.08 4.21 14.24
C VAL A 519 -12.62 3.95 13.89
N ALA A 520 -12.06 2.80 14.25
CA ALA A 520 -10.67 2.47 13.92
C ALA A 520 -10.45 2.43 12.40
N ASN A 521 -11.37 1.82 11.64
CA ASN A 521 -11.32 1.75 10.19
C ASN A 521 -11.37 3.14 9.56
N TRP A 522 -12.32 3.99 9.95
CA TRP A 522 -12.43 5.34 9.40
C TRP A 522 -11.24 6.23 9.78
N LEU A 523 -10.76 6.15 11.02
CA LEU A 523 -9.62 6.98 11.47
C LEU A 523 -8.29 6.53 10.85
N THR A 524 -8.01 5.23 10.77
CA THR A 524 -6.74 4.71 10.21
C THR A 524 -6.69 4.74 8.69
N SER A 525 -7.82 4.94 8.01
CA SER A 525 -7.93 5.03 6.55
C SER A 525 -7.94 6.47 6.03
N ALA A 526 -7.42 7.43 6.80
CA ALA A 526 -7.43 8.85 6.44
C ALA A 526 -6.68 9.14 5.13
N ARG A 527 -5.60 8.41 4.86
CA ARG A 527 -4.78 8.47 3.64
C ARG A 527 -4.99 7.27 2.70
N ALA A 528 -6.07 6.51 2.89
CA ALA A 528 -6.36 5.39 2.02
C ALA A 528 -6.89 5.89 0.67
N ASN A 529 -6.37 5.31 -0.42
CA ASN A 529 -6.87 5.55 -1.77
C ASN A 529 -7.60 4.33 -2.36
N VAL A 530 -7.70 3.25 -1.58
CA VAL A 530 -8.38 2.02 -1.96
C VAL A 530 -9.64 1.86 -1.12
N LEU A 531 -10.77 1.65 -1.78
CA LEU A 531 -12.02 1.22 -1.16
C LEU A 531 -12.16 -0.28 -1.37
N ILE A 532 -12.52 -1.01 -0.32
CA ILE A 532 -12.95 -2.40 -0.45
C ILE A 532 -14.37 -2.58 0.05
N TYR A 533 -15.14 -3.38 -0.69
CA TYR A 533 -16.36 -4.01 -0.23
C TYR A 533 -16.12 -5.51 -0.15
N THR A 534 -16.46 -6.10 1.00
CA THR A 534 -16.53 -7.56 1.15
C THR A 534 -17.77 -7.94 1.95
N ASP A 535 -18.41 -9.04 1.56
CA ASP A 535 -19.52 -9.62 2.31
C ASP A 535 -19.28 -11.09 2.70
N TRP A 536 -18.01 -11.49 2.74
CA TRP A 536 -17.63 -12.85 3.09
C TRP A 536 -17.80 -13.15 4.59
N THR A 537 -18.97 -13.68 4.95
CA THR A 537 -19.36 -13.93 6.35
C THR A 537 -18.75 -15.18 6.99
N VAL A 538 -18.00 -16.01 6.24
CA VAL A 538 -17.37 -17.23 6.77
C VAL A 538 -16.02 -16.91 7.44
N ALA A 539 -15.38 -15.79 7.08
CA ALA A 539 -14.14 -15.37 7.71
C ALA A 539 -14.36 -15.03 9.20
N PRO A 540 -13.35 -15.25 10.07
CA PRO A 540 -13.43 -14.85 11.49
C PRO A 540 -13.70 -13.36 11.70
N SER A 541 -13.28 -12.53 10.72
CA SER A 541 -13.52 -11.10 10.64
C SER A 541 -13.30 -10.63 9.20
N PHE A 542 -14.02 -9.59 8.76
CA PHE A 542 -13.78 -8.93 7.47
C PHE A 542 -12.37 -8.33 7.34
N TYR A 543 -11.67 -8.12 8.45
CA TYR A 543 -10.28 -7.63 8.46
C TYR A 543 -9.23 -8.77 8.37
N ARG A 544 -9.67 -10.03 8.36
CA ARG A 544 -8.83 -11.24 8.24
C ARG A 544 -9.24 -12.13 7.06
N THR A 545 -9.93 -11.58 6.06
CA THR A 545 -10.14 -12.27 4.77
C THR A 545 -8.82 -12.32 3.99
N PRO A 546 -8.60 -13.31 3.09
CA PRO A 546 -7.51 -13.33 2.10
C PRO A 546 -7.31 -11.99 1.39
N LEU A 547 -8.38 -11.30 0.98
CA LEU A 547 -8.31 -9.95 0.41
C LEU A 547 -7.69 -8.93 1.39
N ALA A 548 -8.20 -8.85 2.61
CA ALA A 548 -7.68 -7.93 3.62
C ALA A 548 -6.21 -8.26 3.99
N LEU A 549 -5.89 -9.56 4.11
CA LEU A 549 -4.53 -10.03 4.38
C LEU A 549 -3.58 -9.70 3.23
N ALA A 550 -4.01 -9.82 1.97
CA ALA A 550 -3.21 -9.44 0.81
C ALA A 550 -2.89 -7.95 0.80
N LEU A 551 -3.87 -7.07 1.06
CA LEU A 551 -3.66 -5.62 1.16
C LEU A 551 -2.69 -5.28 2.29
N ASN A 552 -2.86 -5.90 3.44
CA ASN A 552 -1.98 -5.76 4.60
C ASN A 552 -0.55 -6.19 4.30
N ASP A 553 -0.39 -7.34 3.62
CA ASP A 553 0.91 -7.88 3.23
C ASP A 553 1.64 -6.95 2.24
N LEU A 554 0.90 -6.38 1.29
CA LEU A 554 1.36 -5.37 0.33
C LEU A 554 1.59 -3.98 0.96
N GLY A 555 1.17 -3.76 2.21
CA GLY A 555 1.27 -2.45 2.87
C GLY A 555 0.33 -1.38 2.30
N VAL A 556 -0.76 -1.78 1.64
CA VAL A 556 -1.74 -0.89 1.05
C VAL A 556 -2.70 -0.39 2.12
N LYS A 557 -2.86 0.94 2.24
CA LYS A 557 -3.90 1.53 3.08
C LYS A 557 -5.24 1.51 2.34
N TYR A 558 -6.25 0.95 2.99
CA TYR A 558 -7.59 0.80 2.43
C TYR A 558 -8.67 1.16 3.46
N TYR A 559 -9.81 1.65 2.97
CA TYR A 559 -11.05 1.76 3.73
C TYR A 559 -11.94 0.54 3.41
N LEU A 560 -12.51 -0.06 4.45
CA LEU A 560 -13.39 -1.23 4.33
C LEU A 560 -14.85 -0.84 4.58
N THR A 561 -15.76 -1.27 3.73
CA THR A 561 -17.21 -1.31 4.01
C THR A 561 -17.69 -2.75 3.86
N ALA A 562 -18.62 -3.15 4.73
CA ALA A 562 -19.16 -4.50 4.77
C ALA A 562 -20.64 -4.46 5.14
N GLY A 563 -21.51 -5.08 4.33
CA GLY A 563 -22.94 -5.01 4.55
C GLY A 563 -23.73 -5.94 3.64
N PHE A 564 -24.82 -6.49 4.20
CA PHE A 564 -25.41 -7.74 3.70
C PHE A 564 -26.96 -7.77 3.65
N SER A 565 -27.63 -6.63 3.71
CA SER A 565 -29.05 -6.56 3.35
C SER A 565 -29.47 -5.13 3.04
N SER A 566 -30.67 -4.89 2.51
CA SER A 566 -31.25 -3.55 2.54
C SER A 566 -31.66 -3.22 3.99
N PRO A 567 -31.31 -2.03 4.54
CA PRO A 567 -30.76 -0.85 3.87
C PRO A 567 -29.22 -0.77 3.87
N TYR A 568 -28.49 -1.79 4.31
CA TYR A 568 -27.04 -1.78 4.51
C TYR A 568 -26.17 -1.57 3.25
N PHE A 569 -26.70 -1.76 2.03
CA PHE A 569 -26.01 -1.25 0.83
C PHE A 569 -25.97 0.29 0.76
N ASP A 570 -26.73 1.01 1.59
CA ASP A 570 -26.59 2.47 1.74
C ASP A 570 -25.16 2.83 2.20
N TYR A 571 -24.49 1.98 2.98
CA TYR A 571 -23.10 2.19 3.39
C TYR A 571 -22.10 1.93 2.25
N TRP A 572 -22.39 0.96 1.38
CA TRP A 572 -21.63 0.79 0.14
C TRP A 572 -21.70 2.06 -0.71
N ASN A 573 -22.90 2.54 -0.99
CA ASN A 573 -23.10 3.74 -1.81
C ASN A 573 -22.50 4.99 -1.15
N LEU A 574 -22.68 5.14 0.17
CA LEU A 574 -22.04 6.19 0.96
C LEU A 574 -20.52 6.14 0.79
N SER A 575 -19.91 4.96 0.95
CA SER A 575 -18.46 4.77 0.93
C SER A 575 -17.89 4.99 -0.47
N LEU A 576 -18.54 4.49 -1.51
CA LEU A 576 -18.14 4.70 -2.91
C LEU A 576 -18.08 6.18 -3.27
N ASN A 577 -19.00 6.99 -2.73
CA ASN A 577 -19.08 8.42 -2.98
C ASN A 577 -18.37 9.29 -1.92
N LEU A 578 -17.73 8.67 -0.92
CA LEU A 578 -17.15 9.40 0.21
C LEU A 578 -15.88 10.16 -0.20
N TYR A 579 -15.01 9.51 -0.97
CA TYR A 579 -13.71 10.04 -1.39
C TYR A 579 -13.41 9.64 -2.85
N PRO A 580 -12.50 10.34 -3.55
CA PRO A 580 -12.06 9.95 -4.88
C PRO A 580 -11.12 8.73 -4.80
N TRP A 581 -11.67 7.53 -4.86
CA TRP A 581 -10.90 6.28 -4.78
C TRP A 581 -10.10 6.02 -6.07
N ASP A 582 -8.85 5.65 -5.91
CA ASP A 582 -7.98 5.25 -7.01
C ASP A 582 -8.35 3.87 -7.55
N LEU A 583 -8.61 2.95 -6.61
CA LEU A 583 -9.05 1.58 -6.87
C LEU A 583 -10.21 1.25 -5.95
N VAL A 584 -11.27 0.69 -6.54
CA VAL A 584 -12.37 0.05 -5.82
C VAL A 584 -12.23 -1.45 -6.01
N ILE A 585 -12.24 -2.19 -4.91
CA ILE A 585 -12.23 -3.65 -4.91
C ILE A 585 -13.59 -4.14 -4.40
N VAL A 586 -14.27 -4.96 -5.19
CA VAL A 586 -15.55 -5.59 -4.83
C VAL A 586 -15.31 -7.08 -4.70
N ASP A 587 -15.61 -7.59 -3.52
CA ASP A 587 -15.59 -9.00 -3.19
C ASP A 587 -17.00 -9.38 -2.71
N ASN A 588 -17.80 -10.03 -3.56
CA ASN A 588 -19.21 -10.29 -3.27
C ASN A 588 -19.57 -11.78 -3.34
N PRO A 589 -19.00 -12.63 -2.47
CA PRO A 589 -19.27 -14.07 -2.50
C PRO A 589 -20.62 -14.52 -1.94
N ASN A 590 -21.36 -13.67 -1.20
CA ASN A 590 -22.46 -14.20 -0.38
C ASN A 590 -23.85 -13.61 -0.63
N TYR A 591 -23.99 -12.31 -0.85
CA TYR A 591 -25.30 -11.64 -0.89
C TYR A 591 -25.67 -11.07 -2.24
N TYR A 592 -26.92 -11.31 -2.62
CA TYR A 592 -27.59 -10.68 -3.75
C TYR A 592 -27.93 -9.20 -3.47
N GLY A 593 -28.06 -8.39 -4.53
CA GLY A 593 -28.59 -7.02 -4.45
C GLY A 593 -27.60 -5.90 -4.77
N LEU A 594 -26.33 -6.24 -5.04
CA LEU A 594 -25.33 -5.26 -5.50
C LEU A 594 -25.70 -4.66 -6.87
N ASP A 595 -26.51 -5.38 -7.66
CA ASP A 595 -27.06 -4.95 -8.96
C ASP A 595 -27.83 -3.62 -8.90
N ALA A 596 -28.39 -3.28 -7.74
CA ALA A 596 -29.03 -2.00 -7.50
C ALA A 596 -28.07 -0.79 -7.58
N PHE A 597 -26.75 -1.01 -7.52
CA PHE A 597 -25.71 0.04 -7.50
C PHE A 597 -24.75 -0.02 -8.70
N PHE A 598 -25.08 -0.78 -9.75
CA PHE A 598 -24.24 -0.89 -10.93
C PHE A 598 -24.12 0.43 -11.70
N ASP A 599 -25.13 1.29 -11.65
CA ASP A 599 -25.05 2.62 -12.27
C ASP A 599 -23.97 3.48 -11.58
N GLU A 600 -23.88 3.45 -10.25
CA GLU A 600 -22.84 4.14 -9.48
C GLU A 600 -21.44 3.57 -9.77
N ILE A 601 -21.31 2.25 -9.96
CA ILE A 601 -20.04 1.63 -10.39
C ILE A 601 -19.65 2.11 -11.80
N ILE A 602 -20.60 2.18 -12.73
CA ILE A 602 -20.35 2.70 -14.08
C ILE A 602 -19.89 4.16 -14.01
N GLU A 603 -20.56 5.00 -13.22
CA GLU A 603 -20.19 6.41 -13.03
C GLU A 603 -18.78 6.56 -12.44
N TYR A 604 -18.42 5.71 -11.48
CA TYR A 604 -17.08 5.65 -10.92
C TYR A 604 -16.02 5.34 -11.99
N ILE A 605 -16.24 4.30 -12.81
CA ILE A 605 -15.32 3.95 -13.91
C ILE A 605 -15.26 5.06 -14.97
N ASP A 606 -16.40 5.69 -15.31
CA ASP A 606 -16.46 6.82 -16.25
C ASP A 606 -15.69 8.05 -15.76
N SER A 607 -15.57 8.22 -14.45
CA SER A 607 -14.78 9.29 -13.83
C SER A 607 -13.27 9.04 -13.85
N GLY A 608 -12.83 7.85 -14.30
CA GLY A 608 -11.42 7.44 -14.36
C GLY A 608 -11.00 6.49 -13.24
N GLY A 609 -11.92 6.05 -12.39
CA GLY A 609 -11.67 5.05 -11.35
C GLY A 609 -11.27 3.68 -11.92
N HIS A 610 -10.55 2.89 -11.13
CA HIS A 610 -10.17 1.51 -11.47
C HIS A 610 -10.97 0.53 -10.63
N LEU A 611 -11.36 -0.60 -11.22
CA LEU A 611 -12.19 -1.62 -10.56
C LEU A 611 -11.51 -2.98 -10.61
N LEU A 612 -11.39 -3.62 -9.45
CA LEU A 612 -11.17 -5.05 -9.33
C LEU A 612 -12.43 -5.67 -8.72
N MET A 613 -13.02 -6.68 -9.37
CA MET A 613 -14.31 -7.22 -8.93
C MET A 613 -14.36 -8.74 -9.02
N SER A 614 -14.72 -9.38 -7.91
CA SER A 614 -15.14 -10.78 -7.78
C SER A 614 -16.65 -10.81 -7.58
N PHE A 615 -17.40 -11.35 -8.55
CA PHE A 615 -18.87 -11.36 -8.53
C PHE A 615 -19.43 -12.55 -9.29
N PHE A 616 -20.35 -13.27 -8.66
CA PHE A 616 -20.88 -14.54 -9.17
C PHE A 616 -22.14 -14.41 -10.05
N ASP A 617 -23.05 -13.48 -9.73
CA ASP A 617 -24.45 -13.46 -10.20
C ASP A 617 -24.64 -12.61 -11.49
N VAL A 618 -23.80 -12.82 -12.51
CA VAL A 618 -23.83 -12.03 -13.76
C VAL A 618 -25.14 -12.32 -14.53
N ASP A 619 -25.60 -13.57 -14.52
CA ASP A 619 -26.80 -14.08 -15.17
C ASP A 619 -28.09 -13.36 -14.74
N ALA A 620 -28.23 -13.07 -13.43
CA ALA A 620 -29.38 -12.39 -12.85
C ALA A 620 -29.61 -10.99 -13.44
N SER A 621 -28.54 -10.38 -13.95
CA SER A 621 -28.55 -9.08 -14.61
C SER A 621 -27.81 -9.10 -15.96
N SER A 622 -27.91 -10.20 -16.70
CA SER A 622 -27.15 -10.47 -17.95
C SER A 622 -27.20 -9.38 -19.03
N ALA A 623 -28.22 -8.53 -19.04
CA ALA A 623 -28.36 -7.41 -19.98
C ALA A 623 -27.85 -6.06 -19.44
N ASN A 624 -27.24 -6.03 -18.25
CA ASN A 624 -26.78 -4.78 -17.62
C ASN A 624 -25.60 -4.16 -18.41
N PRO A 625 -25.58 -2.83 -18.65
CA PRO A 625 -24.48 -2.15 -19.33
C PRO A 625 -23.10 -2.29 -18.67
N LEU A 626 -23.04 -2.61 -17.37
CA LEU A 626 -21.79 -2.81 -16.63
C LEU A 626 -20.92 -3.88 -17.30
N TRP A 627 -21.48 -5.02 -17.71
CA TRP A 627 -20.70 -6.12 -18.31
C TRP A 627 -19.97 -5.67 -19.58
N ALA A 628 -20.67 -4.95 -20.46
CA ALA A 628 -20.07 -4.39 -21.66
C ALA A 628 -18.98 -3.35 -21.34
N LYS A 629 -19.16 -2.59 -20.24
CA LYS A 629 -18.17 -1.64 -19.72
C LYS A 629 -16.92 -2.35 -19.19
N LEU A 630 -17.06 -3.54 -18.59
CA LEU A 630 -15.96 -4.41 -18.15
C LEU A 630 -15.36 -5.24 -19.30
N GLY A 631 -16.02 -5.26 -20.47
CA GLY A 631 -15.50 -5.86 -21.70
C GLY A 631 -15.98 -7.28 -21.96
N PHE A 632 -17.14 -7.68 -21.45
CA PHE A 632 -17.72 -9.00 -21.72
C PHE A 632 -19.26 -8.98 -21.75
N GLU A 633 -19.85 -10.12 -22.09
CA GLU A 633 -21.26 -10.44 -21.84
C GLU A 633 -21.39 -11.82 -21.20
N HIS A 634 -22.48 -12.01 -20.47
CA HIS A 634 -22.89 -13.32 -19.95
C HIS A 634 -23.02 -14.33 -21.10
N ASN A 635 -22.55 -15.56 -20.88
CA ASN A 635 -22.76 -16.66 -21.81
C ASN A 635 -23.66 -17.75 -21.22
N VAL A 636 -23.21 -18.37 -20.12
CA VAL A 636 -23.85 -19.57 -19.55
C VAL A 636 -23.52 -19.70 -18.06
N ASP A 637 -24.56 -19.92 -17.25
CA ASP A 637 -24.45 -20.32 -15.84
C ASP A 637 -23.87 -21.73 -15.73
N PHE A 638 -23.05 -21.98 -14.72
CA PHE A 638 -22.57 -23.33 -14.42
C PHE A 638 -22.93 -23.75 -12.99
N THR A 639 -23.17 -25.04 -12.82
CA THR A 639 -23.65 -25.65 -11.57
C THR A 639 -22.78 -26.84 -11.13
N ASN A 640 -21.68 -27.09 -11.84
CA ASN A 640 -20.65 -28.06 -11.46
C ASN A 640 -19.31 -27.38 -11.68
N GLU A 641 -18.39 -27.54 -10.74
CA GLU A 641 -17.14 -26.78 -10.59
C GLU A 641 -15.94 -27.50 -11.25
N PRO A 642 -15.66 -27.33 -12.56
CA PRO A 642 -14.37 -27.73 -13.10
C PRO A 642 -13.26 -26.78 -12.61
N PRO A 643 -11.99 -27.23 -12.57
CA PRO A 643 -10.87 -26.35 -12.30
C PRO A 643 -10.85 -25.13 -13.22
N VAL A 644 -10.44 -23.98 -12.68
CA VAL A 644 -10.20 -22.76 -13.46
C VAL A 644 -8.80 -22.83 -14.03
N TYR A 645 -8.67 -23.00 -15.34
CA TYR A 645 -7.38 -23.11 -16.04
C TYR A 645 -6.83 -21.73 -16.41
N ILE A 646 -5.55 -21.54 -16.11
CA ILE A 646 -4.80 -20.34 -16.46
C ILE A 646 -4.34 -20.46 -17.92
N TRP A 647 -4.69 -19.48 -18.76
CA TRP A 647 -4.35 -19.49 -20.19
C TRP A 647 -3.04 -18.77 -20.49
N ASP A 648 -2.64 -17.84 -19.63
CA ASP A 648 -1.36 -17.15 -19.70
C ASP A 648 -0.66 -17.14 -18.33
N VAL A 649 0.04 -18.23 -18.02
CA VAL A 649 0.83 -18.38 -16.78
C VAL A 649 1.95 -17.34 -16.64
N GLY A 650 2.31 -16.67 -17.75
CA GLY A 650 3.31 -15.60 -17.76
C GLY A 650 2.74 -14.24 -17.37
N HIS A 651 1.42 -14.11 -17.24
CA HIS A 651 0.79 -12.84 -16.90
C HIS A 651 1.00 -12.47 -15.43
N ASP A 652 1.27 -11.19 -15.17
CA ASP A 652 1.62 -10.66 -13.85
C ASP A 652 0.55 -10.94 -12.77
N ILE A 653 -0.72 -11.01 -13.15
CA ILE A 653 -1.82 -11.36 -12.22
C ILE A 653 -1.71 -12.77 -11.63
N PHE A 654 -0.89 -13.65 -12.20
CA PHE A 654 -0.67 -15.01 -11.68
C PHE A 654 0.73 -15.20 -11.13
N ASN A 655 1.72 -14.41 -11.55
CA ASN A 655 3.11 -14.67 -11.18
C ASN A 655 3.79 -13.58 -10.36
N GLN A 656 3.09 -12.48 -10.05
CA GLN A 656 3.66 -11.37 -9.28
C GLN A 656 2.64 -10.69 -8.36
N PRO A 657 3.00 -10.43 -7.11
CA PRO A 657 4.33 -10.65 -6.50
C PRO A 657 4.60 -12.10 -6.06
N VAL A 658 3.58 -12.96 -6.10
CA VAL A 658 3.69 -14.37 -5.77
C VAL A 658 3.65 -15.17 -7.06
N ASN A 659 4.63 -16.05 -7.23
CA ASN A 659 4.67 -16.92 -8.40
C ASN A 659 3.77 -18.14 -8.18
N TYR A 660 2.52 -18.07 -8.63
CA TYR A 660 1.57 -19.18 -8.61
C TYR A 660 2.02 -20.25 -9.61
N ASN A 661 2.74 -21.27 -9.14
CA ASN A 661 3.42 -22.24 -10.01
C ASN A 661 2.49 -23.37 -10.52
N ALA A 662 1.18 -23.21 -10.39
CA ALA A 662 0.18 -24.12 -10.92
C ALA A 662 -0.45 -23.60 -12.23
N ASN A 663 -1.06 -24.51 -12.99
CA ASN A 663 -1.74 -24.17 -14.25
C ASN A 663 -3.27 -24.00 -14.08
N ASN A 664 -3.78 -24.20 -12.87
CA ASN A 664 -5.19 -24.06 -12.56
C ASN A 664 -5.41 -23.85 -11.06
N PHE A 665 -6.58 -23.28 -10.74
CA PHE A 665 -7.14 -23.23 -9.40
C PHE A 665 -8.15 -24.38 -9.22
N THR A 666 -8.18 -24.95 -8.01
CA THR A 666 -9.19 -25.91 -7.58
C THR A 666 -10.23 -25.17 -6.78
N VAL A 667 -11.48 -25.40 -7.16
CA VAL A 667 -12.61 -24.81 -6.51
C VAL A 667 -13.04 -25.62 -5.28
N GLY A 668 -13.38 -24.92 -4.20
CA GLY A 668 -14.25 -25.44 -3.14
C GLY A 668 -15.72 -25.64 -3.57
N THR A 669 -16.55 -26.07 -2.62
CA THR A 669 -17.99 -26.31 -2.84
C THR A 669 -18.81 -25.52 -1.81
N ALA A 670 -18.36 -24.31 -1.46
CA ALA A 670 -18.89 -23.56 -0.33
C ALA A 670 -20.21 -22.86 -0.68
N TYR A 671 -20.40 -22.52 -1.96
CA TYR A 671 -21.56 -21.80 -2.46
C TYR A 671 -22.44 -22.67 -3.36
N LEU A 672 -23.62 -22.13 -3.72
CA LEU A 672 -24.57 -22.81 -4.62
C LEU A 672 -24.44 -22.32 -6.07
N ASP A 673 -23.79 -21.17 -6.22
CA ASP A 673 -23.58 -20.44 -7.45
C ASP A 673 -22.21 -19.80 -7.32
N ASP A 674 -21.28 -20.30 -8.13
CA ASP A 674 -19.87 -19.94 -8.02
C ASP A 674 -19.43 -19.06 -9.19
N GLY A 675 -20.37 -18.72 -10.08
CA GLY A 675 -20.10 -17.83 -11.20
C GLY A 675 -20.74 -18.18 -12.53
N ASP A 676 -20.31 -17.42 -13.54
CA ASP A 676 -20.80 -17.49 -14.91
C ASP A 676 -19.68 -17.58 -15.94
N ARG A 677 -19.93 -18.28 -17.06
CA ARG A 677 -19.02 -18.23 -18.21
C ARG A 677 -19.23 -16.96 -19.00
N LEU A 678 -18.14 -16.39 -19.48
CA LEU A 678 -18.15 -15.10 -20.16
C LEU A 678 -17.75 -15.18 -21.63
N THR A 679 -18.40 -14.36 -22.47
CA THR A 679 -17.94 -14.05 -23.82
C THR A 679 -17.23 -12.69 -23.81
N VAL A 680 -15.93 -12.69 -24.11
CA VAL A 680 -15.09 -11.49 -24.05
C VAL A 680 -15.20 -10.65 -25.33
N PHE A 681 -15.28 -9.33 -25.16
CA PHE A 681 -15.33 -8.35 -26.25
C PHE A 681 -13.93 -7.94 -26.73
N PRO A 682 -13.79 -7.36 -27.94
CA PRO A 682 -12.48 -6.98 -28.49
C PRO A 682 -11.69 -5.92 -27.70
N ASN A 683 -12.32 -5.24 -26.75
CA ASN A 683 -11.69 -4.26 -25.86
C ASN A 683 -11.15 -4.88 -24.56
N ALA A 684 -11.22 -6.20 -24.40
CA ALA A 684 -10.71 -6.94 -23.26
C ALA A 684 -10.00 -8.22 -23.70
N THR A 685 -9.30 -8.83 -22.75
CA THR A 685 -8.52 -10.07 -22.89
C THR A 685 -8.97 -11.06 -21.83
N ALA A 686 -9.13 -12.32 -22.23
CA ALA A 686 -9.42 -13.42 -21.31
C ALA A 686 -8.11 -14.02 -20.79
N LEU A 687 -7.99 -14.18 -19.48
CA LEU A 687 -6.75 -14.64 -18.83
C LEU A 687 -6.86 -16.07 -18.27
N ALA A 688 -8.08 -16.51 -17.97
CA ALA A 688 -8.38 -17.86 -17.50
C ALA A 688 -9.80 -18.28 -17.89
N GLY A 689 -10.07 -19.58 -17.84
CA GLY A 689 -11.39 -20.15 -18.10
C GLY A 689 -11.47 -21.65 -17.80
N PHE A 690 -12.55 -22.33 -18.21
CA PHE A 690 -12.82 -23.72 -17.78
C PHE A 690 -12.24 -24.82 -18.68
N SER A 691 -11.48 -24.45 -19.70
CA SER A 691 -10.80 -25.36 -20.60
C SER A 691 -9.29 -25.19 -20.49
N PRO A 692 -8.48 -26.25 -20.68
CA PRO A 692 -7.01 -26.12 -20.63
C PRO A 692 -6.39 -25.18 -21.66
N THR A 693 -7.17 -24.71 -22.64
CA THR A 693 -6.74 -23.78 -23.68
C THR A 693 -7.89 -22.83 -23.98
N GLU A 694 -7.61 -21.56 -24.25
CA GLU A 694 -8.60 -20.54 -24.57
C GLU A 694 -9.68 -21.02 -25.55
N GLN A 695 -10.95 -20.90 -25.14
CA GLN A 695 -12.13 -21.15 -25.97
C GLN A 695 -13.09 -19.97 -25.87
N ALA A 696 -13.73 -19.63 -27.00
CA ALA A 696 -14.73 -18.57 -27.03
C ALA A 696 -15.92 -18.91 -26.12
N GLY A 697 -16.33 -17.95 -25.28
CA GLY A 697 -17.45 -18.10 -24.35
C GLY A 697 -17.11 -18.91 -23.09
N ASP A 698 -15.84 -19.17 -22.81
CA ASP A 698 -15.40 -20.01 -21.69
C ASP A 698 -14.54 -19.25 -20.66
N ALA A 699 -14.44 -17.92 -20.79
CA ALA A 699 -13.61 -17.08 -19.94
C ALA A 699 -14.24 -16.90 -18.55
N ILE A 700 -13.39 -16.72 -17.54
CA ILE A 700 -13.79 -16.44 -16.16
C ILE A 700 -13.03 -15.26 -15.54
N ILE A 701 -11.78 -15.04 -15.96
CA ILE A 701 -10.98 -13.86 -15.60
C ILE A 701 -10.81 -12.98 -16.84
N VAL A 702 -11.26 -11.73 -16.76
CA VAL A 702 -11.30 -10.79 -17.89
C VAL A 702 -10.65 -9.48 -17.50
N LEU A 703 -9.64 -9.06 -18.27
CA LEU A 703 -8.94 -7.80 -18.12
C LEU A 703 -9.28 -6.87 -19.28
N ARG A 704 -9.71 -5.63 -19.01
CA ARG A 704 -9.81 -4.64 -20.08
C ARG A 704 -8.44 -4.31 -20.64
N ASN A 705 -8.35 -4.07 -21.95
CA ASN A 705 -7.07 -3.82 -22.63
C ASN A 705 -6.41 -2.48 -22.23
N ASP A 706 -7.15 -1.56 -21.62
CA ASP A 706 -6.59 -0.35 -21.00
C ASP A 706 -6.17 -0.54 -19.54
N GLU A 707 -6.44 -1.73 -18.99
CA GLU A 707 -6.18 -2.17 -17.60
C GLU A 707 -6.95 -1.37 -16.56
N GLN A 708 -8.03 -0.69 -16.97
CA GLN A 708 -8.88 0.05 -16.04
C GLN A 708 -9.68 -0.89 -15.13
N THR A 709 -10.05 -2.07 -15.62
CA THR A 709 -10.85 -3.03 -14.84
C THR A 709 -10.37 -4.46 -15.02
N LEU A 710 -10.38 -5.21 -13.92
CA LEU A 710 -10.15 -6.65 -13.87
C LEU A 710 -11.37 -7.30 -13.19
N PHE A 711 -11.94 -8.31 -13.85
CA PHE A 711 -13.16 -8.98 -13.41
C PHE A 711 -12.91 -10.48 -13.27
N ASN A 712 -13.28 -10.99 -12.11
CA ASN A 712 -13.35 -12.40 -11.76
C ASN A 712 -14.82 -12.78 -11.68
N SER A 713 -15.29 -13.55 -12.65
CA SER A 713 -16.66 -14.08 -12.61
C SER A 713 -16.79 -15.26 -11.65
N TYR A 714 -15.73 -15.55 -10.89
CA TYR A 714 -15.62 -16.64 -9.95
C TYR A 714 -15.45 -16.10 -8.54
N LEU A 715 -15.95 -16.82 -7.54
CA LEU A 715 -15.69 -16.53 -6.13
C LEU A 715 -14.27 -16.94 -5.73
N ILE A 716 -13.34 -15.98 -5.75
CA ILE A 716 -11.93 -16.21 -5.36
C ILE A 716 -11.83 -16.83 -3.95
N ASP A 717 -12.78 -16.53 -3.08
CA ASP A 717 -12.88 -17.05 -1.71
C ASP A 717 -12.96 -18.57 -1.63
N GLU A 718 -13.36 -19.24 -2.70
CA GLU A 718 -13.41 -20.70 -2.78
C GLU A 718 -12.05 -21.35 -3.03
N PHE A 719 -11.04 -20.59 -3.46
CA PHE A 719 -9.67 -21.09 -3.70
C PHE A 719 -8.91 -21.26 -2.38
N THR A 720 -9.47 -22.07 -1.48
CA THR A 720 -8.96 -22.34 -0.12
C THR A 720 -7.87 -23.41 -0.07
N SER A 721 -7.59 -24.05 -1.22
CA SER A 721 -6.48 -25.00 -1.36
C SER A 721 -5.14 -24.28 -1.48
N ASP A 722 -4.05 -25.04 -1.41
CA ASP A 722 -2.68 -24.62 -1.70
C ASP A 722 -2.13 -25.62 -2.73
N ILE A 723 -2.36 -25.35 -4.01
CA ILE A 723 -2.10 -26.33 -5.09
C ILE A 723 -0.63 -26.36 -5.49
N ASP A 724 0.03 -25.21 -5.44
CA ASP A 724 1.43 -25.07 -5.80
C ASP A 724 2.37 -25.25 -4.61
N ASP A 725 1.83 -25.59 -3.43
CA ASP A 725 2.53 -25.92 -2.19
C ASP A 725 3.38 -24.75 -1.67
N SER A 726 2.88 -23.53 -1.88
CA SER A 726 3.52 -22.28 -1.45
C SER A 726 3.40 -22.02 0.05
N THR A 727 2.57 -22.80 0.75
CA THR A 727 2.11 -22.67 2.16
C THR A 727 1.09 -21.56 2.41
N TYR A 728 0.58 -20.93 1.35
CA TYR A 728 -0.52 -19.97 1.41
C TYR A 728 -1.71 -20.49 0.63
N THR A 729 -2.92 -20.01 0.95
CA THR A 729 -4.09 -20.37 0.15
C THR A 729 -4.04 -19.68 -1.20
N ASP A 730 -4.40 -20.39 -2.26
CA ASP A 730 -4.46 -19.88 -3.63
C ASP A 730 -5.27 -18.55 -3.72
N SER A 731 -6.33 -18.41 -2.92
CA SER A 731 -7.15 -17.18 -2.85
C SER A 731 -6.35 -15.95 -2.40
N PHE A 732 -5.46 -16.12 -1.42
CA PHE A 732 -4.62 -15.04 -0.92
C PHE A 732 -3.60 -14.61 -1.98
N GLU A 733 -3.01 -15.58 -2.67
CA GLU A 733 -2.00 -15.33 -3.71
C GLU A 733 -2.60 -14.62 -4.92
N LEU A 734 -3.77 -15.09 -5.39
CA LEU A 734 -4.47 -14.45 -6.50
C LEU A 734 -4.87 -13.01 -6.15
N TRP A 735 -5.52 -12.79 -4.99
CA TRP A 735 -5.85 -11.42 -4.54
C TRP A 735 -4.60 -10.53 -4.48
N LYS A 736 -3.50 -11.04 -3.91
CA LYS A 736 -2.25 -10.29 -3.78
C LYS A 736 -1.68 -9.91 -5.15
N ASN A 737 -1.71 -10.82 -6.11
CA ASN A 737 -1.22 -10.58 -7.46
C ASN A 737 -2.08 -9.59 -8.24
N GLU A 738 -3.39 -9.75 -8.20
CA GLU A 738 -4.32 -8.86 -8.90
C GLU A 738 -4.28 -7.43 -8.35
N ILE A 739 -4.20 -7.27 -7.02
CA ILE A 739 -4.10 -5.97 -6.38
C ILE A 739 -2.79 -5.28 -6.74
N ALA A 740 -1.66 -6.00 -6.65
CA ALA A 740 -0.37 -5.46 -7.02
C ALA A 740 -0.32 -5.06 -8.50
N PHE A 741 -0.93 -5.88 -9.37
CA PHE A 741 -1.08 -5.57 -10.78
C PHE A 741 -1.86 -4.26 -10.96
N MET A 742 -3.06 -4.13 -10.37
CA MET A 742 -3.89 -2.95 -10.54
C MET A 742 -3.24 -1.67 -9.97
N LEU A 743 -2.45 -1.77 -8.90
CA LEU A 743 -1.83 -0.62 -8.25
C LEU A 743 -0.50 -0.17 -8.87
N ARG A 744 0.12 -0.98 -9.73
CA ARG A 744 1.49 -0.73 -10.22
C ARG A 744 1.66 0.61 -10.95
N PRO A 745 2.87 1.20 -10.95
CA PRO A 745 3.19 2.27 -11.88
C PRO A 745 3.11 1.77 -13.32
N LYS A 746 2.61 2.61 -14.23
CA LYS A 746 2.47 2.30 -15.66
C LYS A 746 3.15 3.39 -16.48
N LEU A 747 4.41 3.15 -16.83
CA LEU A 747 5.23 4.14 -17.51
C LEU A 747 5.17 3.95 -19.03
N GLU A 748 4.98 5.05 -19.76
CA GLU A 748 5.30 5.10 -21.19
C GLU A 748 6.60 5.87 -21.40
N PHE A 749 7.29 5.63 -22.50
CA PHE A 749 8.57 6.29 -22.81
C PHE A 749 8.48 6.96 -24.17
N ASN A 750 8.31 8.28 -24.13
CA ASN A 750 7.99 9.11 -25.28
C ASN A 750 9.22 9.93 -25.72
N PRO A 751 9.90 9.55 -26.82
CA PRO A 751 11.06 10.29 -27.30
C PRO A 751 10.67 11.65 -27.90
N ILE A 752 11.29 12.72 -27.38
CA ILE A 752 11.14 14.10 -27.84
C ILE A 752 12.47 14.58 -28.43
N PHE A 753 12.58 14.54 -29.76
CA PHE A 753 13.81 14.89 -30.48
C PHE A 753 13.66 16.13 -31.38
N PRO A 754 14.72 16.94 -31.53
CA PRO A 754 14.70 18.14 -32.37
C PRO A 754 14.65 17.78 -33.86
N ASP A 755 13.56 18.13 -34.55
CA ASP A 755 13.47 18.03 -36.01
C ASP A 755 13.74 19.40 -36.68
N PRO A 756 14.78 19.56 -37.53
CA PRO A 756 15.70 18.53 -38.05
C PRO A 756 16.98 18.33 -37.22
N ILE A 757 17.38 17.06 -37.08
CA ILE A 757 18.68 16.68 -36.51
C ILE A 757 19.77 16.93 -37.57
N THR A 758 20.74 17.78 -37.22
CA THR A 758 21.78 18.27 -38.14
C THR A 758 23.16 18.20 -37.50
N VAL A 759 24.16 17.87 -38.31
CA VAL A 759 25.58 17.75 -37.90
C VAL A 759 26.13 19.10 -37.37
N GLY A 760 27.03 19.02 -36.39
CA GLY A 760 27.94 20.10 -35.99
C GLY A 760 27.50 20.93 -34.79
N ASN A 761 26.52 20.47 -34.02
CA ASN A 761 26.11 21.08 -32.75
C ASN A 761 25.63 19.99 -31.77
N ASN A 762 25.61 20.34 -30.48
CA ASN A 762 24.86 19.59 -29.49
C ASN A 762 23.36 19.57 -29.84
N ARG A 763 22.76 18.39 -29.72
CA ARG A 763 21.33 18.15 -29.84
C ARG A 763 20.85 17.50 -28.55
N GLN A 764 19.70 17.96 -28.07
CA GLN A 764 19.05 17.37 -26.91
C GLN A 764 18.24 16.17 -27.38
N PHE A 765 18.50 15.03 -26.77
CA PHE A 765 17.69 13.83 -26.88
C PHE A 765 16.95 13.71 -25.56
N THR A 766 15.65 13.96 -25.56
CA THR A 766 14.83 13.94 -24.36
C THR A 766 13.85 12.77 -24.44
N ILE A 767 13.66 12.06 -23.34
CA ILE A 767 12.56 11.10 -23.15
C ILE A 767 11.62 11.70 -22.11
N GLU A 768 10.34 11.82 -22.47
CA GLU A 768 9.27 12.09 -21.53
C GLU A 768 8.69 10.77 -21.05
N ILE A 769 8.57 10.64 -19.72
CA ILE A 769 8.15 9.41 -19.05
C ILE A 769 6.89 9.74 -18.24
N PRO A 770 5.68 9.71 -18.85
CA PRO A 770 4.43 9.82 -18.09
C PRO A 770 4.14 8.54 -17.31
N ASN A 771 3.50 8.69 -16.14
CA ASN A 771 3.00 7.58 -15.33
C ASN A 771 1.47 7.57 -15.32
N PHE A 772 0.88 6.56 -15.96
CA PHE A 772 -0.56 6.31 -16.02
C PHE A 772 -1.05 5.33 -14.96
N GLY A 773 -0.15 4.80 -14.13
CA GLY A 773 -0.48 3.82 -13.10
C GLY A 773 -1.09 4.47 -11.85
N LEU A 774 -1.35 3.64 -10.83
CA LEU A 774 -1.94 4.10 -9.58
C LEU A 774 -0.93 4.33 -8.45
N SER A 775 0.34 4.02 -8.68
CA SER A 775 1.43 4.23 -7.73
C SER A 775 2.57 5.05 -8.35
N ASP A 776 3.36 5.68 -7.48
CA ASP A 776 4.57 6.38 -7.87
C ASP A 776 5.64 5.40 -8.36
N ALA A 777 6.33 5.74 -9.44
CA ALA A 777 7.61 5.14 -9.80
C ALA A 777 8.72 5.93 -9.09
N THR A 778 8.99 5.61 -7.83
CA THR A 778 9.90 6.38 -6.97
C THR A 778 11.37 6.25 -7.38
N LEU A 779 11.73 5.16 -8.07
CA LEU A 779 13.08 4.90 -8.55
C LEU A 779 13.06 4.23 -9.93
N GLY A 780 13.77 4.83 -10.87
CA GLY A 780 14.05 4.25 -12.17
C GLY A 780 15.40 4.70 -12.71
N LEU A 781 15.95 3.92 -13.64
CA LEU A 781 17.15 4.22 -14.39
C LEU A 781 16.86 4.03 -15.88
N ILE A 782 17.40 4.92 -16.71
CA ILE A 782 17.34 4.81 -18.16
C ILE A 782 18.72 5.06 -18.76
N GLU A 783 19.11 4.22 -19.70
CA GLU A 783 20.36 4.32 -20.46
C GLU A 783 20.07 4.64 -21.92
N ILE A 784 20.87 5.54 -22.51
CA ILE A 784 20.97 5.75 -23.95
C ILE A 784 22.20 5.06 -24.53
N VAL A 785 22.00 4.19 -25.53
CA VAL A 785 23.08 3.59 -26.32
C VAL A 785 23.27 4.39 -27.60
N ILE A 786 24.38 5.14 -27.68
CA ILE A 786 24.74 5.95 -28.86
C ILE A 786 25.45 5.06 -29.88
N PRO A 787 24.92 4.89 -31.11
CA PRO A 787 25.54 4.04 -32.11
C PRO A 787 26.85 4.64 -32.62
N GLY A 788 27.81 3.76 -32.92
CA GLY A 788 29.11 4.15 -33.47
C GLY A 788 28.97 5.00 -34.73
N GLY A 789 29.65 6.15 -34.74
CA GLY A 789 29.65 7.08 -35.86
C GLY A 789 28.60 8.19 -35.81
N LEU A 790 27.60 8.14 -34.91
CA LEU A 790 26.66 9.25 -34.73
C LEU A 790 27.35 10.46 -34.10
N GLY A 791 28.13 10.22 -33.04
CA GLY A 791 28.89 11.23 -32.33
C GLY A 791 29.16 10.83 -30.88
N SER A 792 29.22 11.80 -29.96
CA SER A 792 29.57 11.57 -28.55
C SER A 792 28.77 12.48 -27.60
N THR A 793 28.68 12.10 -26.33
CA THR A 793 28.10 12.92 -25.27
C THR A 793 29.07 13.05 -24.09
N SER A 794 28.95 14.12 -23.33
CA SER A 794 29.61 14.30 -22.03
C SER A 794 28.70 13.93 -20.86
N ASP A 795 27.41 13.69 -21.12
CA ASP A 795 26.43 13.36 -20.10
C ASP A 795 26.58 11.87 -19.76
N ASP A 796 26.25 11.50 -18.52
CA ASP A 796 26.21 10.09 -18.13
C ASP A 796 25.16 9.37 -18.98
N LEU A 797 25.55 8.24 -19.58
CA LEU A 797 24.67 7.47 -20.46
C LEU A 797 23.48 6.90 -19.68
N LEU A 798 23.72 6.49 -18.43
CA LEU A 798 22.72 6.04 -17.47
C LEU A 798 22.28 7.23 -16.60
N GLN A 799 20.99 7.54 -16.55
CA GLN A 799 20.43 8.60 -15.73
C GLN A 799 19.28 8.07 -14.84
N PRO A 800 19.17 8.52 -13.59
CA PRO A 800 18.04 8.19 -12.73
C PRO A 800 16.81 9.03 -13.06
N PHE A 801 15.64 8.49 -12.77
CA PHE A 801 14.36 9.20 -12.82
C PHE A 801 13.43 8.73 -11.69
N SER A 802 12.44 9.57 -11.39
CA SER A 802 11.28 9.24 -10.58
C SER A 802 10.05 9.89 -11.21
N VAL A 803 8.91 9.21 -11.21
CA VAL A 803 7.66 9.72 -11.78
C VAL A 803 6.52 9.48 -10.80
N MET A 804 5.99 10.56 -10.23
CA MET A 804 4.80 10.48 -9.38
C MET A 804 3.59 10.05 -10.20
N LYS A 805 2.59 9.46 -9.54
CA LYS A 805 1.31 9.11 -10.14
C LYS A 805 0.71 10.30 -10.90
N GLY A 806 0.28 10.06 -12.14
CA GLY A 806 -0.40 11.07 -12.97
C GLY A 806 0.49 12.19 -13.48
N ASP A 807 1.80 12.12 -13.22
CA ASP A 807 2.79 13.12 -13.60
C ASP A 807 3.72 12.60 -14.72
N ALA A 808 4.66 13.42 -15.16
CA ALA A 808 5.67 13.03 -16.14
C ALA A 808 7.07 13.53 -15.78
N SER A 809 8.10 12.73 -16.06
CA SER A 809 9.50 13.10 -15.91
C SER A 809 10.19 13.29 -17.24
N LEU A 810 11.23 14.13 -17.28
CA LEU A 810 12.02 14.40 -18.48
C LEU A 810 13.48 14.02 -18.23
N VAL A 811 13.97 13.03 -18.98
CA VAL A 811 15.39 12.64 -18.98
C VAL A 811 16.04 13.13 -20.26
N THR A 812 17.19 13.81 -20.18
CA THR A 812 17.79 14.48 -21.34
C THR A 812 19.29 14.22 -21.45
N TRP A 813 19.73 13.89 -22.68
CA TRP A 813 21.14 13.81 -23.05
C TRP A 813 21.50 14.84 -24.12
N ASN A 814 22.63 15.50 -23.96
CA ASN A 814 23.21 16.42 -24.93
C ASN A 814 24.25 15.67 -25.78
N VAL A 815 23.88 15.31 -26.99
CA VAL A 815 24.75 14.54 -27.90
C VAL A 815 25.32 15.47 -28.98
N GLN A 816 26.64 15.52 -29.10
CA GLN A 816 27.32 16.11 -30.24
C GLN A 816 27.14 15.18 -31.44
N VAL A 817 26.50 15.67 -32.49
CA VAL A 817 26.25 14.90 -33.70
C VAL A 817 27.30 15.22 -34.77
N ASP A 818 28.12 14.25 -35.11
CA ASP A 818 29.35 14.44 -35.89
C ASP A 818 29.25 14.01 -37.35
N ALA A 819 28.31 13.13 -37.71
CA ALA A 819 28.18 12.62 -39.07
C ALA A 819 26.74 12.48 -39.58
N VAL A 820 26.58 12.70 -40.89
CA VAL A 820 25.32 12.50 -41.63
C VAL A 820 25.08 11.01 -41.80
N GLY A 821 23.84 10.55 -41.59
CA GLY A 821 23.50 9.14 -41.71
C GLY A 821 22.13 8.82 -41.12
N ASN A 822 21.75 7.55 -41.21
CA ASN A 822 20.62 6.99 -40.49
C ASN A 822 21.17 6.19 -39.31
N TYR A 823 20.63 6.42 -38.13
CA TYR A 823 21.12 5.82 -36.89
C TYR A 823 19.94 5.30 -36.07
N THR A 824 20.19 4.25 -35.31
CA THR A 824 19.26 3.72 -34.30
C THR A 824 19.81 4.04 -32.92
N LEU A 825 19.04 4.80 -32.14
CA LEU A 825 19.30 4.97 -30.71
C LEU A 825 18.51 3.89 -29.98
N THR A 826 19.19 3.12 -29.15
CA THR A 826 18.55 2.14 -28.27
C THR A 826 18.48 2.73 -26.88
N PHE A 827 17.31 2.70 -26.27
CA PHE A 827 17.11 3.08 -24.88
C PHE A 827 16.77 1.83 -24.08
N THR A 828 17.36 1.71 -22.91
CA THR A 828 17.05 0.64 -21.95
C THR A 828 16.62 1.28 -20.65
N ALA A 829 15.44 0.93 -20.14
CA ALA A 829 15.00 1.41 -18.83
C ALA A 829 14.66 0.27 -17.89
N ILE A 830 14.89 0.51 -16.61
CA ILE A 830 14.47 -0.32 -15.49
C ILE A 830 13.83 0.60 -14.46
N TYR A 831 12.69 0.21 -13.89
CA TYR A 831 12.03 0.98 -12.84
C TYR A 831 11.42 0.07 -11.79
N GLN A 832 11.32 0.59 -10.57
CA GLN A 832 10.66 -0.08 -9.46
C GLN A 832 9.19 -0.33 -9.79
N GLY A 833 8.77 -1.59 -9.71
CA GLY A 833 7.36 -1.95 -9.78
C GLY A 833 6.61 -1.61 -8.50
N PHE A 834 5.44 -2.22 -8.30
CA PHE A 834 4.75 -2.18 -7.02
C PHE A 834 5.49 -3.03 -5.95
N ILE A 835 5.12 -2.89 -4.68
CA ILE A 835 5.67 -3.73 -3.60
C ILE A 835 5.41 -5.20 -3.98
N GLY A 836 6.46 -6.02 -4.02
CA GLY A 836 6.32 -7.43 -4.42
C GLY A 836 6.64 -7.76 -5.86
N THR A 837 6.51 -6.81 -6.79
CA THR A 837 6.59 -7.12 -8.22
C THR A 837 8.02 -6.96 -8.74
N ILE A 838 8.38 -7.72 -9.78
CA ILE A 838 9.66 -7.54 -10.46
C ILE A 838 9.76 -6.14 -11.07
N TYR A 839 10.98 -5.67 -11.27
CA TYR A 839 11.21 -4.38 -11.92
C TYR A 839 10.62 -4.35 -13.34
N GLY A 840 9.96 -3.25 -13.68
CA GLY A 840 9.61 -2.99 -15.07
C GLY A 840 10.87 -2.76 -15.88
N THR A 841 11.18 -3.65 -16.81
CA THR A 841 12.32 -3.53 -17.71
C THR A 841 11.87 -3.37 -19.15
N GLY A 842 12.69 -2.75 -19.99
CA GLY A 842 12.43 -2.81 -21.42
C GLY A 842 13.41 -2.01 -22.24
N ASN A 843 13.33 -2.25 -23.55
CA ASN A 843 14.09 -1.52 -24.54
C ASN A 843 13.19 -0.96 -25.64
N PHE A 844 13.62 0.15 -26.22
CA PHE A 844 12.99 0.68 -27.42
C PHE A 844 14.02 1.35 -28.30
N ASP A 845 13.78 1.21 -29.61
CA ASP A 845 14.64 1.77 -30.64
C ASP A 845 13.99 3.00 -31.27
N VAL A 846 14.78 4.06 -31.44
CA VAL A 846 14.37 5.23 -32.21
C VAL A 846 15.29 5.43 -33.40
N HIS A 847 14.70 5.39 -34.60
CA HIS A 847 15.41 5.64 -35.84
C HIS A 847 15.43 7.13 -36.17
N ILE A 848 16.63 7.67 -36.29
CA ILE A 848 16.88 9.08 -36.62
C ILE A 848 17.62 9.22 -37.94
N THR A 849 17.28 10.27 -38.69
CA THR A 849 18.01 10.68 -39.89
C THR A 849 18.74 11.99 -39.63
N VAL A 850 20.06 11.96 -39.64
CA VAL A 850 20.92 13.14 -39.47
C VAL A 850 21.23 13.72 -40.83
N SER A 851 20.93 15.01 -41.02
CA SER A 851 21.16 15.72 -42.26
C SER A 851 22.29 16.76 -42.15
N LYS A 852 22.82 17.21 -43.29
CA LYS A 852 23.72 18.35 -43.33
C LYS A 852 22.89 19.63 -43.31
N GLY A 853 23.08 20.49 -42.30
CA GLY A 853 22.43 21.79 -42.26
C GLY A 853 22.72 22.60 -43.53
N PHE A 854 21.68 22.98 -44.27
CA PHE A 854 21.83 23.74 -45.51
C PHE A 854 22.00 25.22 -45.19
N VAL A 855 23.24 25.69 -45.11
CA VAL A 855 23.53 27.13 -45.00
C VAL A 855 23.48 27.72 -46.41
N PHE A 856 22.42 28.47 -46.74
CA PHE A 856 22.41 29.25 -47.98
C PHE A 856 23.61 30.21 -47.94
N PRO A 857 24.55 30.12 -48.89
CA PRO A 857 25.64 31.07 -48.95
C PRO A 857 25.06 32.46 -49.14
N GLN A 858 25.52 33.44 -48.34
CA GLN A 858 24.99 34.80 -48.32
C GLN A 858 24.95 35.45 -49.73
N TYR A 859 25.81 34.99 -50.65
CA TYR A 859 25.84 35.45 -52.03
C TYR A 859 24.63 35.05 -52.88
N LEU A 860 23.93 33.96 -52.56
CA LEU A 860 22.76 33.53 -53.34
C LEU A 860 21.57 34.48 -53.12
N TRP A 861 21.45 35.06 -51.92
CA TRP A 861 20.47 36.10 -51.63
C TRP A 861 20.71 37.39 -52.44
N TYR A 862 21.97 37.74 -52.71
CA TYR A 862 22.29 38.85 -53.62
C TYR A 862 21.85 38.54 -55.07
N ILE A 863 21.97 37.29 -55.53
CA ILE A 863 21.54 36.87 -56.86
C ILE A 863 20.01 36.89 -56.98
N ILE A 864 19.29 36.36 -55.98
CA ILE A 864 17.82 36.35 -55.96
C ILE A 864 17.27 37.78 -55.86
N GLY A 865 17.85 38.61 -54.99
CA GLY A 865 17.50 40.03 -54.90
C GLY A 865 17.76 40.80 -56.20
N GLY A 866 18.89 40.53 -56.86
CA GLY A 866 19.22 41.10 -58.17
C GLY A 866 18.25 40.67 -59.28
N ALA A 867 17.89 39.38 -59.34
CA ALA A 867 16.96 38.84 -60.32
C ALA A 867 15.53 39.38 -60.15
N LEU A 868 15.04 39.48 -58.90
CA LEU A 868 13.74 40.07 -58.60
C LEU A 868 13.70 41.57 -58.92
N GLY A 869 14.79 42.30 -58.64
CA GLY A 869 14.94 43.70 -59.04
C GLY A 869 14.89 43.88 -60.57
N ALA A 870 15.60 43.03 -61.32
CA ALA A 870 15.56 43.06 -62.79
C ALA A 870 14.17 42.73 -63.34
N LEU A 871 13.47 41.76 -62.76
CA LEU A 871 12.11 41.38 -63.14
C LEU A 871 11.13 42.53 -62.92
N LEU A 872 11.24 43.24 -61.79
CA LEU A 872 10.42 44.41 -61.48
C LEU A 872 10.64 45.54 -62.50
N ILE A 873 11.89 45.78 -62.89
CA ILE A 873 12.26 46.75 -63.93
C ILE A 873 11.63 46.37 -65.28
N ILE A 874 11.69 45.08 -65.66
CA ILE A 874 11.06 44.58 -66.89
C ILE A 874 9.54 44.79 -66.86
N ILE A 875 8.88 44.48 -65.74
CA ILE A 875 7.43 44.67 -65.57
C ILE A 875 7.06 46.17 -65.69
N ILE A 876 7.84 47.06 -65.09
CA ILE A 876 7.65 48.51 -65.20
C ILE A 876 7.83 48.97 -66.65
N ILE A 877 8.87 48.50 -67.35
CA ILE A 877 9.11 48.83 -68.76
C ILE A 877 7.96 48.33 -69.64
N VAL A 878 7.50 47.10 -69.45
CA VAL A 878 6.36 46.52 -70.20
C VAL A 878 5.07 47.30 -69.93
N ALA A 879 4.81 47.70 -68.69
CA ALA A 879 3.64 48.52 -68.32
C ALA A 879 3.70 49.92 -68.95
N VAL A 880 4.88 50.55 -68.99
CA VAL A 880 5.09 51.85 -69.63
C VAL A 880 4.92 51.76 -71.16
N VAL A 881 5.46 50.71 -71.78
CA VAL A 881 5.36 50.47 -73.24
C VAL A 881 3.91 50.15 -73.67
N ARG A 882 3.19 49.30 -72.92
CA ARG A 882 1.76 49.01 -73.19
C ARG A 882 0.90 50.27 -73.08
N LYS A 883 1.16 51.15 -72.11
CA LYS A 883 0.41 52.40 -71.93
C LYS A 883 0.74 53.46 -72.99
N ARG A 884 1.92 53.40 -73.62
CA ARG A 884 2.28 54.25 -74.77
C ARG A 884 1.59 53.79 -76.06
N LYS A 885 1.45 52.48 -76.28
CA LYS A 885 0.68 51.93 -77.42
C LYS A 885 -0.83 52.22 -77.33
N SER A 886 -1.42 52.19 -76.13
CA SER A 886 -2.87 52.47 -75.98
C SER A 886 -3.25 53.95 -76.18
N ARG A 887 -2.30 54.89 -76.09
CA ARG A 887 -2.52 56.33 -76.34
C ARG A 887 -2.38 56.75 -77.81
N ILE A 888 -1.83 55.90 -78.67
CA ILE A 888 -1.65 56.19 -80.11
C ILE A 888 -2.82 55.62 -80.94
N ALA A 889 -3.64 54.72 -80.39
CA ALA A 889 -4.80 54.14 -81.08
C ALA A 889 -6.14 54.88 -80.85
N THR A 890 -6.15 56.03 -80.17
CA THR A 890 -7.37 56.83 -79.89
C THR A 890 -7.13 58.34 -80.01
N ARG A 891 -6.37 58.76 -81.01
CA ARG A 891 -6.38 60.14 -81.50
C ARG A 891 -6.39 60.17 -83.02
#